data_AF-A0A7C5PU75-F1
#
_entry.id   AF-A0A7C5PU75-F1
#
_cell.length_a   1.000
_cell.length_b   1.000
_cell.length_c   1.000
_cell.angle_alpha   90.00
_cell.angle_beta   90.00
_cell.angle_gamma   90.00
#
_symmetry.space_group_name_H-M   'P 1'
#
loop_
_entity.id
_entity.type
_entity.pdbx_description
1 polymer ?
#
loop_
_entity_poly.entity_id
_entity_poly.type
_entity_poly.pdbx_seq_one_letter_code
_entity_poly.pdbx_strand_id
1 'polypeptide(L)'
;MAKNTDHHAILVTIARYPGLSDLDGPESDGNALFNWLSSPDGGNLPHQNIVHIKSSDFVPNNDVYEAKPTEIQLKKALDKLLRENRDGEREWKDKAGKRLYLFFAGHGFTAGSSLTEPALFSAVAQDGDTAHIAGYRYAAKIANAGFFDEILLFMDCCQDVLKSSQVLEPTWSPPDRNQSYRIKLLQAFGAPRGKKAFERDLDNNGITRGLFTVVLLEALRTAIPDDEGWVSGYSLKKQFTQIWSKRFLEDTRYTPPIHIPDGEDIRILRRPQQPPSPAAASNSTIKITIPKPGFVSLPNLRVRRQGKGFHDAGYFPADTDLLNLPSGVFTLETEGDQNDLAFEVLPSEGTRQAGQIELHEVPAQPAAFTEAQAFLVDVHSPDSAIQVSILDADYNTLASGDGTVSALLKPGIYKAELVAGSARTQELFRVVDAPVTITPPAPQFPAAAPVRGTSTTHEYQSGPANSLATGDPLHSLPDADAELMVFVRVSGLERCTPLAQPYPWEGLFLRNFATNEEEWHIPLEAVDTSNLFGATKIALPADVCSLCATMDNADNKEFGLVLRTLPGWRTEVYIDAIMDAPDQPARADFSQAAIHLLRIGSPTLAFDELGTHTELARLRLMNGQAPISPEHEAVDRSPMLGIYAAYAAFQHNPEDKNGIEQCLHAIPQEVRTLTDIQLLESWLNPNAKSPLLQPLDLPLLTQAWDLSRRLPPEKQLAPELRGLIGQWRIGDSLWTSWHRPIKANITGQKQAAATTYNTALATAVRTQTDQPAQLDPPWITETWRNLQGRLRTPNPESSPYQQALRRRLLDAFALQESITEKDIFQLGEQYDLNHQWTAQEYQVFISTVQKAKYQAFDSSM
;
A
#
# COMPACT_ATOMS: atom_id res chain seq x y z
N MET A 1 8.00 -36.31 -16.42
CA MET A 1 8.58 -35.12 -17.06
C MET A 1 10.01 -34.92 -16.55
N ALA A 2 10.91 -34.33 -17.33
CA ALA A 2 12.24 -33.94 -16.84
C ALA A 2 12.09 -32.90 -15.71
N LYS A 3 12.97 -32.94 -14.69
CA LYS A 3 12.93 -31.96 -13.59
C LYS A 3 13.25 -30.55 -14.10
N ASN A 4 12.64 -29.55 -13.50
CA ASN A 4 12.89 -28.14 -13.80
C ASN A 4 14.17 -27.67 -13.10
N THR A 5 15.33 -28.00 -13.68
CA THR A 5 16.65 -27.72 -13.07
C THR A 5 17.03 -26.25 -13.02
N ASP A 6 16.43 -25.41 -13.86
CA ASP A 6 16.67 -23.96 -13.90
C ASP A 6 15.71 -23.17 -12.98
N HIS A 7 14.87 -23.87 -12.20
CA HIS A 7 13.94 -23.27 -11.26
C HIS A 7 14.46 -23.45 -9.83
N HIS A 8 14.33 -22.40 -9.02
CA HIS A 8 14.82 -22.34 -7.64
C HIS A 8 13.75 -21.82 -6.70
N ALA A 9 13.83 -22.18 -5.42
CA ALA A 9 12.90 -21.70 -4.41
C ALA A 9 13.60 -21.41 -3.08
N ILE A 10 13.18 -20.33 -2.41
CA ILE A 10 13.54 -20.02 -1.03
C ILE A 10 12.24 -19.81 -0.24
N LEU A 11 12.04 -20.64 0.77
CA LEU A 11 10.89 -20.61 1.67
C LEU A 11 11.38 -20.22 3.06
N VAL A 12 10.78 -19.19 3.66
CA VAL A 12 11.08 -18.74 5.03
C VAL A 12 9.79 -18.77 5.83
N THR A 13 9.75 -19.64 6.84
CA THR A 13 8.55 -19.85 7.65
C THR A 13 8.89 -19.75 9.13
N ILE A 14 8.30 -18.76 9.80
CA ILE A 14 8.66 -18.39 11.16
C ILE A 14 7.42 -18.59 12.04
N ALA A 15 7.53 -19.53 12.98
CA ALA A 15 6.47 -19.91 13.91
C ALA A 15 6.74 -19.43 15.34
N ARG A 16 8.03 -19.26 15.69
CA ARG A 16 8.45 -18.93 17.06
C ARG A 16 8.99 -17.50 17.16
N TYR A 17 8.41 -16.73 18.07
CA TYR A 17 8.71 -15.32 18.32
C TYR A 17 8.76 -15.06 19.83
N PRO A 18 9.93 -15.15 20.50
CA PRO A 18 10.01 -14.91 21.93
C PRO A 18 9.56 -13.50 22.37
N GLY A 19 9.61 -12.53 21.45
CA GLY A 19 9.16 -11.14 21.66
C GLY A 19 7.74 -10.83 21.18
N LEU A 20 7.04 -11.78 20.55
CA LEU A 20 5.65 -11.68 20.10
C LEU A 20 4.88 -12.95 20.52
N SER A 21 3.69 -13.19 19.98
CA SER A 21 3.01 -14.48 20.15
C SER A 21 3.50 -15.50 19.13
N ASP A 22 3.72 -16.75 19.54
CA ASP A 22 3.98 -17.84 18.60
C ASP A 22 2.76 -18.11 17.67
N LEU A 23 3.02 -18.75 16.53
CA LEU A 23 2.03 -19.13 15.51
C LEU A 23 2.12 -20.64 15.21
N ASP A 24 1.01 -21.27 14.88
CA ASP A 24 0.95 -22.72 14.67
C ASP A 24 0.99 -23.12 13.17
N GLY A 25 0.59 -22.23 12.26
CA GLY A 25 0.44 -22.48 10.82
C GLY A 25 1.70 -22.37 9.94
N PRO A 26 2.63 -21.41 10.15
CA PRO A 26 3.63 -21.05 9.15
C PRO A 26 4.49 -22.22 8.63
N GLU A 27 4.95 -23.11 9.51
CA GLU A 27 5.78 -24.25 9.10
C GLU A 27 4.97 -25.30 8.33
N SER A 28 3.71 -25.52 8.70
CA SER A 28 2.77 -26.40 7.98
C SER A 28 2.54 -25.89 6.55
N ASP A 29 2.38 -24.57 6.40
CA ASP A 29 2.22 -23.90 5.10
C ASP A 29 3.48 -24.05 4.23
N GLY A 30 4.66 -23.80 4.82
CA GLY A 30 5.94 -24.00 4.15
C GLY A 30 6.14 -25.44 3.68
N ASN A 31 5.82 -26.43 4.52
CA ASN A 31 5.91 -27.84 4.17
C ASN A 31 4.95 -28.20 3.02
N ALA A 32 3.73 -27.66 3.04
CA ALA A 32 2.74 -27.90 1.98
C ALA A 32 3.22 -27.34 0.62
N LEU A 33 3.80 -26.13 0.61
CA LEU A 33 4.37 -25.55 -0.59
C LEU A 33 5.65 -26.25 -1.05
N PHE A 34 6.54 -26.64 -0.13
CA PHE A 34 7.72 -27.45 -0.43
C PHE A 34 7.34 -28.75 -1.18
N ASN A 35 6.31 -29.44 -0.66
CA ASN A 35 5.80 -30.67 -1.27
C ASN A 35 5.22 -30.42 -2.67
N TRP A 36 4.50 -29.32 -2.86
CA TRP A 36 3.98 -28.94 -4.18
C TRP A 36 5.09 -28.58 -5.16
N LEU A 37 6.11 -27.81 -4.73
CA LEU A 37 7.25 -27.44 -5.57
C LEU A 37 8.06 -28.65 -6.02
N SER A 38 8.17 -29.68 -5.17
CA SER A 38 8.91 -30.91 -5.48
C SER A 38 8.10 -31.92 -6.30
N SER A 39 6.77 -31.79 -6.33
CA SER A 39 5.87 -32.74 -6.99
C SER A 39 5.99 -32.68 -8.52
N PRO A 40 5.95 -33.82 -9.23
CA PRO A 40 5.86 -33.86 -10.69
C PRO A 40 4.66 -33.10 -11.28
N ASP A 41 3.55 -33.05 -10.54
CA ASP A 41 2.31 -32.37 -10.95
C ASP A 41 2.22 -30.93 -10.42
N GLY A 42 3.28 -30.46 -9.75
CA GLY A 42 3.42 -29.10 -9.25
C GLY A 42 4.61 -28.40 -9.88
N GLY A 43 5.55 -27.93 -9.06
CA GLY A 43 6.73 -27.22 -9.55
C GLY A 43 7.75 -28.12 -10.26
N ASN A 44 7.79 -29.41 -9.92
CA ASN A 44 8.76 -30.40 -10.40
C ASN A 44 10.24 -29.95 -10.25
N LEU A 45 10.55 -29.24 -9.17
CA LEU A 45 11.91 -28.77 -8.84
C LEU A 45 12.76 -29.92 -8.26
N PRO A 46 14.07 -29.96 -8.53
CA PRO A 46 15.01 -30.75 -7.73
C PRO A 46 15.02 -30.26 -6.28
N HIS A 47 15.00 -31.16 -5.28
CA HIS A 47 15.01 -30.76 -3.86
C HIS A 47 16.22 -29.86 -3.51
N GLN A 48 17.38 -30.09 -4.14
CA GLN A 48 18.58 -29.28 -3.94
C GLN A 48 18.43 -27.81 -4.40
N ASN A 49 17.42 -27.51 -5.22
CA ASN A 49 17.10 -26.16 -5.67
C ASN A 49 16.07 -25.47 -4.75
N ILE A 50 15.59 -26.15 -3.70
CA ILE A 50 14.62 -25.61 -2.74
C ILE A 50 15.33 -25.45 -1.40
N VAL A 51 15.42 -24.21 -0.92
CA VAL A 51 15.92 -23.90 0.43
C VAL A 51 14.73 -23.57 1.31
N HIS A 52 14.51 -24.36 2.36
CA HIS A 52 13.44 -24.12 3.34
C HIS A 52 14.06 -23.80 4.70
N ILE A 53 13.77 -22.60 5.21
CA ILE A 53 14.29 -22.05 6.46
C ILE A 53 13.13 -21.98 7.45
N LYS A 54 13.18 -22.77 8.52
CA LYS A 54 12.12 -22.88 9.53
C LYS A 54 12.58 -22.46 10.91
N SER A 55 11.67 -22.02 11.77
CA SER A 55 11.95 -21.85 13.20
C SER A 55 12.47 -23.17 13.81
N SER A 56 11.90 -24.32 13.44
CA SER A 56 12.30 -25.65 13.90
C SER A 56 13.74 -26.04 13.59
N ASP A 57 14.39 -25.40 12.61
CA ASP A 57 15.77 -25.70 12.22
C ASP A 57 16.78 -25.17 13.24
N PHE A 58 16.32 -24.35 14.20
CA PHE A 58 17.14 -23.73 15.23
C PHE A 58 16.72 -24.21 16.62
N VAL A 59 17.69 -24.23 17.54
CA VAL A 59 17.42 -24.47 18.96
C VAL A 59 16.57 -23.31 19.48
N PRO A 60 15.42 -23.58 20.16
CA PRO A 60 14.63 -22.54 20.79
C PRO A 60 15.49 -21.70 21.73
N ASN A 61 15.35 -20.38 21.67
CA ASN A 61 16.02 -19.46 22.56
C ASN A 61 15.00 -18.49 23.15
N ASN A 62 15.00 -18.34 24.47
CA ASN A 62 14.11 -17.43 25.17
C ASN A 62 14.64 -15.99 25.17
N ASP A 63 15.92 -15.79 24.84
CA ASP A 63 16.46 -14.46 24.56
C ASP A 63 16.02 -14.03 23.16
N VAL A 64 15.16 -13.00 23.12
CA VAL A 64 14.59 -12.44 21.89
C VAL A 64 15.69 -12.07 20.89
N TYR A 65 16.84 -11.56 21.33
CA TYR A 65 17.90 -11.09 20.42
C TYR A 65 18.72 -12.20 19.76
N GLU A 66 18.63 -13.42 20.30
CA GLU A 66 19.31 -14.61 19.80
C GLU A 66 18.35 -15.58 19.11
N ALA A 67 17.06 -15.21 19.01
CA ALA A 67 16.02 -15.98 18.32
C ALA A 67 16.30 -16.10 16.81
N LYS A 68 15.84 -17.20 16.20
CA LYS A 68 16.07 -17.53 14.78
C LYS A 68 14.82 -18.15 14.15
N PRO A 69 14.61 -17.99 12.83
CA PRO A 69 15.51 -17.32 11.87
C PRO A 69 15.38 -15.79 11.82
N THR A 70 16.43 -15.14 11.31
CA THR A 70 16.49 -13.72 10.96
C THR A 70 16.78 -13.53 9.47
N GLU A 71 16.81 -12.28 9.01
CA GLU A 71 17.17 -11.90 7.63
C GLU A 71 18.54 -12.48 7.19
N ILE A 72 19.44 -12.75 8.14
CA ILE A 72 20.76 -13.35 7.88
C ILE A 72 20.64 -14.70 7.18
N GLN A 73 19.70 -15.55 7.58
CA GLN A 73 19.54 -16.86 6.95
C GLN A 73 19.06 -16.74 5.49
N LEU A 74 18.18 -15.78 5.20
CA LEU A 74 17.76 -15.46 3.83
C LEU A 74 18.95 -14.96 3.00
N LYS A 75 19.73 -14.00 3.51
CA LYS A 75 20.93 -13.48 2.82
C LYS A 75 21.92 -14.60 2.48
N LYS A 76 22.19 -15.51 3.42
CA LYS A 76 23.05 -16.68 3.18
C LYS A 76 22.51 -17.60 2.08
N ALA A 77 21.20 -17.82 2.03
CA ALA A 77 20.56 -18.60 0.98
C ALA A 77 20.68 -17.92 -0.40
N LEU A 78 20.44 -16.61 -0.44
CA LEU A 78 20.58 -15.79 -1.65
C LEU A 78 22.02 -15.77 -2.15
N ASP A 79 23.01 -15.53 -1.28
CA ASP A 79 24.41 -15.52 -1.67
C ASP A 79 24.87 -16.86 -2.23
N LYS A 80 24.43 -17.98 -1.62
CA LYS A 80 24.74 -19.32 -2.13
C LYS A 80 24.13 -19.55 -3.52
N LEU A 81 22.97 -18.97 -3.79
CA LEU A 81 22.26 -19.12 -5.05
C LEU A 81 22.84 -18.22 -6.16
N LEU A 82 23.11 -16.97 -5.80
CA LEU A 82 23.35 -15.86 -6.74
C LEU A 82 24.82 -15.50 -6.92
N ARG A 83 25.70 -15.97 -6.04
CA ARG A 83 27.15 -15.78 -6.18
C ARG A 83 27.86 -17.08 -6.52
N GLU A 84 29.00 -16.95 -7.17
CA GLU A 84 29.92 -18.05 -7.45
C GLU A 84 31.36 -17.62 -7.15
N ASN A 85 32.23 -18.60 -6.91
CA ASN A 85 33.63 -18.32 -6.68
C ASN A 85 34.34 -18.28 -8.05
N ARG A 86 34.87 -17.11 -8.41
CA ARG A 86 35.70 -16.91 -9.59
C ARG A 86 37.02 -16.32 -9.13
N ASP A 87 38.13 -16.98 -9.47
CA ASP A 87 39.49 -16.53 -9.15
C ASP A 87 39.76 -16.24 -7.65
N GLY A 88 39.04 -16.94 -6.76
CA GLY A 88 39.18 -16.77 -5.30
C GLY A 88 38.30 -15.68 -4.71
N GLU A 89 37.57 -14.92 -5.53
CA GLU A 89 36.60 -13.91 -5.12
C GLU A 89 35.16 -14.37 -5.34
N ARG A 90 34.24 -13.83 -4.55
CA ARG A 90 32.82 -14.22 -4.54
C ARG A 90 32.00 -13.28 -5.42
N GLU A 91 32.00 -13.55 -6.72
CA GLU A 91 31.36 -12.71 -7.73
C GLU A 91 29.86 -12.99 -7.90
N TRP A 92 29.12 -12.02 -8.42
CA TRP A 92 27.71 -12.16 -8.78
C TRP A 92 27.55 -12.89 -10.11
N LYS A 93 26.61 -13.83 -10.19
CA LYS A 93 26.26 -14.47 -11.46
C LYS A 93 25.62 -13.48 -12.43
N ASP A 94 25.81 -13.69 -13.72
CA ASP A 94 25.04 -12.95 -14.74
C ASP A 94 23.59 -13.42 -14.77
N LYS A 95 23.38 -14.75 -14.71
CA LYS A 95 22.07 -15.38 -14.63
C LYS A 95 22.14 -16.60 -13.72
N ALA A 96 21.20 -16.71 -12.79
CA ALA A 96 21.15 -17.80 -11.81
C ALA A 96 20.18 -18.92 -12.23
N GLY A 97 19.16 -18.60 -13.02
CA GLY A 97 18.21 -19.58 -13.54
C GLY A 97 17.11 -18.91 -14.37
N LYS A 98 16.03 -19.66 -14.65
CA LYS A 98 14.84 -19.13 -15.33
C LYS A 98 13.83 -18.56 -14.35
N ARG A 99 13.57 -19.26 -13.24
CA ARG A 99 12.52 -18.90 -12.29
C ARG A 99 12.95 -19.00 -10.84
N LEU A 100 12.54 -18.02 -10.03
CA LEU A 100 12.66 -18.04 -8.58
C LEU A 100 11.28 -18.01 -7.90
N TYR A 101 11.05 -18.93 -6.96
CA TYR A 101 9.94 -18.87 -6.02
C TYR A 101 10.44 -18.31 -4.68
N LEU A 102 9.75 -17.31 -4.15
CA LEU A 102 9.96 -16.77 -2.82
C LEU A 102 8.68 -16.97 -2.02
N PHE A 103 8.78 -17.63 -0.86
CA PHE A 103 7.65 -17.82 0.05
C PHE A 103 8.01 -17.36 1.45
N PHE A 104 7.14 -16.56 2.04
CA PHE A 104 7.31 -16.01 3.39
C PHE A 104 6.03 -16.27 4.19
N ALA A 105 6.12 -16.91 5.35
CA ALA A 105 4.96 -17.12 6.23
C ALA A 105 5.31 -16.86 7.70
N GLY A 106 4.40 -16.19 8.41
CA GLY A 106 4.56 -15.80 9.82
C GLY A 106 3.88 -14.46 10.14
N HIS A 107 4.26 -13.83 11.25
CA HIS A 107 3.80 -12.48 11.57
C HIS A 107 4.30 -11.49 10.53
N GLY A 108 3.45 -10.56 10.13
CA GLY A 108 3.81 -9.55 9.14
C GLY A 108 3.18 -8.21 9.45
N PHE A 109 3.74 -7.19 8.81
CA PHE A 109 3.22 -5.83 8.86
C PHE A 109 3.42 -5.19 7.49
N THR A 110 2.78 -4.05 7.29
CA THR A 110 3.13 -3.15 6.20
C THR A 110 3.37 -1.76 6.75
N ALA A 111 4.28 -1.03 6.12
CA ALA A 111 4.60 0.34 6.49
C ALA A 111 5.14 1.10 5.26
N GLY A 112 4.77 2.37 5.12
CA GLY A 112 5.13 3.15 3.92
C GLY A 112 3.91 3.71 3.18
N SER A 113 4.08 4.85 2.50
CA SER A 113 3.07 5.49 1.64
C SER A 113 2.75 4.65 0.42
N SER A 114 3.67 3.76 0.03
CA SER A 114 3.45 2.75 -1.00
C SER A 114 2.63 1.59 -0.43
N LEU A 115 1.43 1.33 -0.98
CA LEU A 115 0.48 0.36 -0.41
C LEU A 115 0.81 -1.12 -0.67
N THR A 116 2.03 -1.45 -1.10
CA THR A 116 2.33 -2.76 -1.72
C THR A 116 3.53 -3.46 -1.10
N GLU A 117 4.03 -3.02 0.06
CA GLU A 117 5.25 -3.57 0.65
C GLU A 117 4.99 -4.27 2.00
N PRO A 118 4.44 -5.50 1.99
CA PRO A 118 4.41 -6.32 3.20
C PRO A 118 5.82 -6.77 3.58
N ALA A 119 6.07 -6.85 4.88
CA ALA A 119 7.30 -7.36 5.47
C ALA A 119 6.97 -8.47 6.47
N LEU A 120 7.78 -9.52 6.45
CA LEU A 120 7.70 -10.63 7.39
C LEU A 120 8.54 -10.30 8.62
N PHE A 121 7.96 -10.33 9.82
CA PHE A 121 8.74 -10.22 11.04
C PHE A 121 9.72 -11.37 11.17
N SER A 122 10.96 -11.04 11.54
CA SER A 122 11.95 -12.03 11.92
C SER A 122 11.70 -12.54 13.35
N ALA A 123 12.32 -13.67 13.72
CA ALA A 123 12.13 -14.25 15.05
C ALA A 123 12.59 -13.34 16.21
N VAL A 124 13.42 -12.32 15.93
CA VAL A 124 13.91 -11.35 16.93
C VAL A 124 13.01 -10.10 17.03
N ALA A 125 11.89 -10.06 16.31
CA ALA A 125 10.94 -8.97 16.39
C ALA A 125 10.25 -8.93 17.77
N GLN A 126 9.95 -7.73 18.23
CA GLN A 126 9.23 -7.45 19.48
C GLN A 126 8.54 -6.09 19.40
N ASP A 127 7.69 -5.79 20.37
CA ASP A 127 7.06 -4.46 20.48
C ASP A 127 8.12 -3.35 20.51
N GLY A 128 8.05 -2.43 19.54
CA GLY A 128 9.00 -1.32 19.38
C GLY A 128 10.31 -1.64 18.63
N ASP A 129 10.61 -2.91 18.34
CA ASP A 129 11.73 -3.33 17.46
C ASP A 129 11.21 -4.23 16.34
N THR A 130 10.86 -3.61 15.23
CA THR A 130 10.24 -4.28 14.08
C THR A 130 11.26 -4.97 13.18
N ALA A 131 12.18 -5.76 13.73
CA ALA A 131 13.16 -6.49 12.93
C ALA A 131 12.47 -7.45 11.92
N HIS A 132 12.75 -7.30 10.63
CA HIS A 132 11.95 -7.94 9.58
C HIS A 132 12.73 -8.31 8.32
N ILE A 133 12.04 -9.01 7.43
CA ILE A 133 12.45 -9.39 6.09
C ILE A 133 11.52 -8.65 5.12
N ALA A 134 12.07 -7.72 4.35
CA ALA A 134 11.35 -6.94 3.34
C ALA A 134 11.18 -7.76 2.04
N GLY A 135 10.31 -8.78 2.07
CA GLY A 135 10.17 -9.78 1.01
C GLY A 135 10.00 -9.19 -0.40
N TYR A 136 9.15 -8.17 -0.54
CA TYR A 136 8.97 -7.46 -1.82
C TYR A 136 10.25 -6.76 -2.30
N ARG A 137 10.93 -6.01 -1.42
CA ARG A 137 12.16 -5.29 -1.78
C ARG A 137 13.28 -6.23 -2.21
N TYR A 138 13.37 -7.41 -1.59
CA TYR A 138 14.26 -8.47 -2.05
C TYR A 138 13.90 -8.95 -3.46
N ALA A 139 12.63 -9.25 -3.73
CA ALA A 139 12.18 -9.66 -5.05
C ALA A 139 12.46 -8.60 -6.13
N ALA A 140 12.20 -7.32 -5.81
CA ALA A 140 12.46 -6.18 -6.70
C ALA A 140 13.96 -6.01 -7.00
N LYS A 141 14.83 -6.12 -5.98
CA LYS A 141 16.29 -6.08 -6.19
C LYS A 141 16.80 -7.25 -7.04
N ILE A 142 16.25 -8.45 -6.86
CA ILE A 142 16.59 -9.63 -7.68
C ILE A 142 16.13 -9.43 -9.13
N ALA A 143 14.92 -8.89 -9.34
CA ALA A 143 14.40 -8.55 -10.67
C ALA A 143 15.29 -7.52 -11.36
N ASN A 144 15.66 -6.46 -10.64
CA ASN A 144 16.51 -5.39 -11.16
C ASN A 144 17.90 -5.89 -11.60
N ALA A 145 18.47 -6.83 -10.85
CA ALA A 145 19.75 -7.46 -11.18
C ALA A 145 19.66 -8.49 -12.33
N GLY A 146 18.45 -8.88 -12.76
CA GLY A 146 18.23 -9.77 -13.90
C GLY A 146 18.68 -11.21 -13.68
N PHE A 147 18.74 -11.69 -12.44
CA PHE A 147 19.23 -13.05 -12.13
C PHE A 147 18.31 -14.17 -12.65
N PHE A 148 17.02 -13.87 -12.84
CA PHE A 148 15.98 -14.79 -13.30
C PHE A 148 15.10 -14.09 -14.33
N ASP A 149 14.45 -14.86 -15.20
CA ASP A 149 13.46 -14.35 -16.16
C ASP A 149 12.10 -14.11 -15.47
N GLU A 150 11.83 -14.87 -14.42
CA GLU A 150 10.54 -14.89 -13.72
C GLU A 150 10.73 -15.03 -12.20
N ILE A 151 9.94 -14.28 -11.43
CA ILE A 151 9.93 -14.33 -9.97
C ILE A 151 8.49 -14.45 -9.49
N LEU A 152 8.21 -15.44 -8.64
CA LEU A 152 6.92 -15.59 -7.96
C LEU A 152 7.14 -15.35 -6.48
N LEU A 153 6.58 -14.25 -5.97
CA LEU A 153 6.60 -13.86 -4.57
C LEU A 153 5.26 -14.16 -3.92
N PHE A 154 5.28 -15.00 -2.89
CA PHE A 154 4.13 -15.36 -2.08
C PHE A 154 4.40 -15.01 -0.62
N MET A 155 3.52 -14.23 0.01
CA MET A 155 3.67 -13.86 1.42
C MET A 155 2.37 -14.15 2.18
N ASP A 156 2.38 -15.16 3.05
CA ASP A 156 1.28 -15.49 3.97
C ASP A 156 1.55 -14.86 5.34
N CYS A 157 1.27 -13.55 5.44
CA CYS A 157 1.45 -12.79 6.66
C CYS A 157 0.43 -11.63 6.72
N CYS A 158 0.15 -11.14 7.93
CA CYS A 158 -0.68 -9.96 8.11
C CYS A 158 -0.07 -8.74 7.39
N GLN A 159 -0.91 -7.78 7.04
CA GLN A 159 -0.49 -6.44 6.66
C GLN A 159 -1.02 -5.43 7.67
N ASP A 160 -0.86 -5.73 8.96
CA ASP A 160 -1.21 -4.81 10.02
C ASP A 160 -0.41 -3.51 9.84
N VAL A 161 -1.10 -2.39 9.94
CA VAL A 161 -0.52 -1.06 9.74
C VAL A 161 0.12 -0.65 11.05
N LEU A 162 1.42 -0.88 11.17
CA LEU A 162 2.19 -0.39 12.29
C LEU A 162 2.57 1.06 12.02
N LYS A 163 1.67 1.95 12.47
CA LYS A 163 1.72 3.42 12.35
C LYS A 163 3.01 4.08 12.84
N SER A 164 3.96 3.34 13.38
CA SER A 164 5.24 3.84 13.84
C SER A 164 6.41 3.00 13.37
N SER A 165 6.32 2.27 12.27
CA SER A 165 7.48 1.55 11.70
C SER A 165 7.63 1.86 10.22
N GLN A 166 8.81 1.62 9.65
CA GLN A 166 9.05 1.68 8.20
C GLN A 166 9.58 0.32 7.76
N VAL A 167 9.14 -0.17 6.60
CA VAL A 167 9.83 -1.28 5.94
C VAL A 167 11.18 -0.77 5.47
N LEU A 168 12.24 -1.46 5.86
CA LEU A 168 13.61 -1.03 5.63
C LEU A 168 14.13 -1.60 4.32
N GLU A 169 14.96 -0.79 3.66
CA GLU A 169 15.72 -1.29 2.52
C GLU A 169 16.66 -2.40 2.98
N PRO A 170 16.66 -3.58 2.31
CA PRO A 170 17.63 -4.63 2.57
C PRO A 170 19.05 -4.09 2.45
N THR A 171 19.90 -4.41 3.44
CA THR A 171 21.36 -4.11 3.33
C THR A 171 22.04 -4.95 2.26
N TRP A 172 21.38 -6.03 1.82
CA TRP A 172 21.78 -6.85 0.70
C TRP A 172 21.72 -6.04 -0.60
N SER A 173 22.88 -5.92 -1.25
CA SER A 173 23.11 -4.99 -2.37
C SER A 173 23.65 -5.74 -3.61
N PRO A 174 22.77 -6.36 -4.41
CA PRO A 174 23.16 -6.92 -5.71
C PRO A 174 23.50 -5.82 -6.72
N PRO A 175 24.14 -6.15 -7.86
CA PRO A 175 24.41 -5.17 -8.90
C PRO A 175 23.12 -4.59 -9.46
N ASP A 176 23.08 -3.28 -9.59
CA ASP A 176 22.01 -2.57 -10.28
C ASP A 176 22.24 -2.67 -11.79
N ARG A 177 21.49 -3.56 -12.46
CA ARG A 177 21.58 -3.78 -13.92
C ARG A 177 20.39 -3.21 -14.68
N ASN A 178 19.47 -2.53 -14.00
CA ASN A 178 18.25 -1.95 -14.59
C ASN A 178 17.44 -2.94 -15.45
N GLN A 179 17.38 -4.23 -15.09
CA GLN A 179 16.73 -5.28 -15.89
C GLN A 179 15.24 -5.50 -15.56
N SER A 180 14.69 -4.81 -14.57
CA SER A 180 13.32 -5.03 -14.06
C SER A 180 12.25 -5.04 -15.15
N TYR A 181 12.39 -4.20 -16.18
CA TYR A 181 11.46 -4.11 -17.32
C TYR A 181 11.35 -5.39 -18.18
N ARG A 182 12.28 -6.34 -18.04
CA ARG A 182 12.27 -7.63 -18.76
C ARG A 182 11.86 -8.80 -17.88
N ILE A 183 11.76 -8.61 -16.56
CA ILE A 183 11.54 -9.69 -15.61
C ILE A 183 10.07 -9.74 -15.23
N LYS A 184 9.46 -10.93 -15.30
CA LYS A 184 8.07 -11.15 -14.90
C LYS A 184 8.01 -11.37 -13.38
N LEU A 185 7.47 -10.40 -12.64
CA LEU A 185 7.29 -10.50 -11.18
C LEU A 185 5.80 -10.65 -10.82
N LEU A 186 5.39 -11.87 -10.43
CA LEU A 186 4.08 -12.14 -9.85
C LEU A 186 4.15 -12.04 -8.33
N GLN A 187 3.19 -11.35 -7.72
CA GLN A 187 3.13 -11.12 -6.27
C GLN A 187 1.77 -11.54 -5.74
N ALA A 188 1.74 -12.28 -4.63
CA ALA A 188 0.51 -12.61 -3.93
C ALA A 188 0.71 -12.47 -2.42
N PHE A 189 -0.20 -11.75 -1.77
CA PHE A 189 -0.11 -11.46 -0.35
C PHE A 189 -1.36 -11.99 0.38
N GLY A 190 -1.18 -12.51 1.60
CA GLY A 190 -2.23 -13.19 2.39
C GLY A 190 -3.35 -12.29 2.89
N ALA A 191 -3.11 -10.99 2.96
CA ALA A 191 -4.09 -9.97 3.26
C ALA A 191 -3.76 -8.68 2.49
N PRO A 192 -4.75 -7.82 2.17
CA PRO A 192 -4.50 -6.47 1.71
C PRO A 192 -4.04 -5.59 2.88
N ARG A 193 -3.48 -4.43 2.55
CA ARG A 193 -3.03 -3.43 3.51
C ARG A 193 -4.08 -3.13 4.60
N GLY A 194 -3.64 -3.08 5.85
CA GLY A 194 -4.48 -2.79 7.00
C GLY A 194 -5.39 -3.94 7.43
N LYS A 195 -5.19 -5.15 6.88
CA LYS A 195 -5.94 -6.35 7.24
C LYS A 195 -5.02 -7.44 7.79
N LYS A 196 -5.60 -8.26 8.66
CA LYS A 196 -4.96 -9.45 9.23
C LYS A 196 -5.04 -10.61 8.25
N ALA A 197 -4.01 -11.45 8.20
CA ALA A 197 -4.08 -12.79 7.66
C ALA A 197 -4.52 -13.76 8.78
N PHE A 198 -5.09 -14.91 8.42
CA PHE A 198 -5.68 -15.85 9.38
C PHE A 198 -5.14 -17.27 9.19
N GLU A 199 -5.04 -18.01 10.29
CA GLU A 199 -4.72 -19.44 10.32
C GLU A 199 -5.80 -20.22 11.08
N ARG A 200 -6.15 -21.42 10.60
CA ARG A 200 -7.15 -22.30 11.23
C ARG A 200 -6.82 -23.77 11.00
N ASP A 201 -7.29 -24.64 11.90
CA ASP A 201 -7.41 -26.08 11.63
C ASP A 201 -8.70 -26.31 10.83
N LEU A 202 -8.58 -26.28 9.50
CA LEU A 202 -9.72 -26.38 8.58
C LEU A 202 -10.31 -27.79 8.50
N ASP A 203 -9.51 -28.82 8.80
CA ASP A 203 -9.88 -30.22 8.63
C ASP A 203 -10.21 -30.91 9.98
N ASN A 204 -10.14 -30.16 11.09
CA ASN A 204 -10.24 -30.67 12.47
C ASN A 204 -9.26 -31.84 12.73
N ASN A 205 -8.07 -31.79 12.15
CA ASN A 205 -7.06 -32.84 12.24
C ASN A 205 -5.87 -32.45 13.14
N GLY A 206 -5.96 -31.30 13.81
CA GLY A 206 -4.92 -30.73 14.65
C GLY A 206 -3.82 -30.00 13.88
N ILE A 207 -3.95 -29.81 12.56
CA ILE A 207 -2.96 -29.12 11.73
C ILE A 207 -3.50 -27.75 11.34
N THR A 208 -3.03 -26.72 12.03
CA THR A 208 -3.27 -25.32 11.69
C THR A 208 -2.56 -24.96 10.37
N ARG A 209 -3.27 -24.24 9.49
CA ARG A 209 -2.74 -23.72 8.22
C ARG A 209 -3.26 -22.32 7.92
N GLY A 210 -2.46 -21.51 7.23
CA GLY A 210 -2.85 -20.21 6.72
C GLY A 210 -3.95 -20.34 5.66
N LEU A 211 -5.02 -19.54 5.79
CA LEU A 211 -6.13 -19.56 4.84
C LEU A 211 -5.65 -19.23 3.41
N PHE A 212 -4.70 -18.30 3.29
CA PHE A 212 -4.11 -17.92 2.01
C PHE A 212 -3.34 -19.09 1.38
N THR A 213 -2.43 -19.73 2.11
CA THR A 213 -1.64 -20.84 1.55
C THR A 213 -2.51 -22.01 1.10
N VAL A 214 -3.57 -22.33 1.87
CA VAL A 214 -4.53 -23.38 1.49
C VAL A 214 -5.19 -23.07 0.16
N VAL A 215 -5.74 -21.86 0.01
CA VAL A 215 -6.42 -21.44 -1.23
C VAL A 215 -5.43 -21.31 -2.40
N LEU A 216 -4.23 -20.78 -2.16
CA LEU A 216 -3.17 -20.66 -3.17
C LEU A 216 -2.79 -22.03 -3.74
N LEU A 217 -2.51 -23.01 -2.88
CA LEU A 217 -2.13 -24.35 -3.31
C LEU A 217 -3.27 -25.08 -4.01
N GLU A 218 -4.52 -24.85 -3.58
CA GLU A 218 -5.68 -25.39 -4.27
C GLU A 218 -5.87 -24.75 -5.65
N ALA A 219 -5.77 -23.42 -5.75
CA ALA A 219 -5.85 -22.70 -7.01
C ALA A 219 -4.73 -23.16 -7.97
N LEU A 220 -3.50 -23.32 -7.50
CA LEU A 220 -2.39 -23.87 -8.28
C LEU A 220 -2.64 -25.30 -8.79
N ARG A 221 -3.50 -26.08 -8.11
CA ARG A 221 -3.88 -27.44 -8.53
C ARG A 221 -5.11 -27.48 -9.43
N THR A 222 -6.05 -26.54 -9.27
CA THR A 222 -7.36 -26.59 -9.92
C THR A 222 -7.55 -25.56 -11.04
N ALA A 223 -6.68 -24.53 -11.12
CA ALA A 223 -6.76 -23.52 -12.16
C ALA A 223 -6.75 -24.14 -13.55
N ILE A 224 -7.62 -23.64 -14.42
CA ILE A 224 -7.82 -24.15 -15.78
C ILE A 224 -6.64 -23.72 -16.65
N PRO A 225 -5.99 -24.66 -17.37
CA PRO A 225 -4.93 -24.31 -18.31
C PRO A 225 -5.50 -23.68 -19.59
N ASP A 226 -4.68 -22.89 -20.28
CA ASP A 226 -4.98 -22.36 -21.61
C ASP A 226 -4.97 -23.45 -22.71
N ASP A 227 -5.22 -23.04 -23.96
CA ASP A 227 -5.26 -23.94 -25.12
C ASP A 227 -3.92 -24.66 -25.38
N GLU A 228 -2.80 -24.13 -24.86
CA GLU A 228 -1.46 -24.74 -24.95
C GLU A 228 -1.15 -25.67 -23.74
N GLY A 229 -2.06 -25.75 -22.77
CA GLY A 229 -1.95 -26.54 -21.55
C GLY A 229 -1.28 -25.80 -20.38
N TRP A 230 -1.10 -24.48 -20.45
CA TRP A 230 -0.45 -23.69 -19.41
C TRP A 230 -1.43 -23.10 -18.41
N VAL A 231 -1.15 -23.27 -17.12
CA VAL A 231 -1.74 -22.48 -16.06
C VAL A 231 -0.97 -21.17 -15.95
N SER A 232 -1.65 -20.04 -16.13
CA SER A 232 -1.05 -18.71 -16.17
C SER A 232 -1.24 -17.94 -14.86
N GLY A 233 -0.60 -16.78 -14.71
CA GLY A 233 -0.85 -15.88 -13.58
C GLY A 233 -2.31 -15.43 -13.54
N TYR A 234 -2.91 -15.15 -14.70
CA TYR A 234 -4.33 -14.80 -14.80
C TYR A 234 -5.25 -15.95 -14.38
N SER A 235 -5.02 -17.17 -14.88
CA SER A 235 -5.89 -18.30 -14.50
C SER A 235 -5.73 -18.70 -13.03
N LEU A 236 -4.53 -18.55 -12.47
CA LEU A 236 -4.30 -18.65 -11.03
C LEU A 236 -5.10 -17.60 -10.24
N LYS A 237 -4.98 -16.31 -10.60
CA LYS A 237 -5.68 -15.22 -9.90
C LYS A 237 -7.21 -15.40 -9.94
N LYS A 238 -7.74 -15.79 -11.11
CA LYS A 238 -9.16 -16.09 -11.28
C LYS A 238 -9.58 -17.23 -10.35
N GLN A 239 -8.90 -18.37 -10.40
CA GLN A 239 -9.24 -19.53 -9.58
C GLN A 239 -9.11 -19.23 -8.07
N PHE A 240 -8.04 -18.54 -7.66
CA PHE A 240 -7.83 -18.12 -6.28
C PHE A 240 -8.99 -17.26 -5.77
N THR A 241 -9.36 -16.23 -6.55
CA THR A 241 -10.44 -15.30 -6.19
C THR A 241 -11.76 -16.04 -6.03
N GLN A 242 -12.03 -17.03 -6.89
CA GLN A 242 -13.24 -17.85 -6.81
C GLN A 242 -13.28 -18.70 -5.54
N ILE A 243 -12.21 -19.45 -5.25
CA ILE A 243 -12.13 -20.29 -4.03
C ILE A 243 -12.22 -19.41 -2.77
N TRP A 244 -11.52 -18.27 -2.75
CA TRP A 244 -11.53 -17.34 -1.61
C TRP A 244 -12.91 -16.74 -1.37
N SER A 245 -13.54 -16.21 -2.43
CA SER A 245 -14.87 -15.57 -2.36
C SER A 245 -15.91 -16.52 -1.77
N LYS A 246 -15.82 -17.79 -2.13
CA LYS A 246 -16.71 -18.83 -1.63
C LYS A 246 -16.49 -19.17 -0.15
N ARG A 247 -15.22 -19.30 0.28
CA ARG A 247 -14.89 -19.90 1.59
C ARG A 247 -14.70 -18.88 2.70
N PHE A 248 -14.15 -17.72 2.37
CA PHE A 248 -13.58 -16.82 3.38
C PHE A 248 -13.97 -15.35 3.21
N LEU A 249 -14.63 -14.93 2.13
CA LEU A 249 -14.96 -13.51 1.94
C LEU A 249 -15.94 -12.97 2.99
N GLU A 250 -16.95 -13.75 3.38
CA GLU A 250 -17.89 -13.35 4.44
C GLU A 250 -17.17 -13.16 5.78
N ASP A 251 -16.28 -14.11 6.14
CA ASP A 251 -15.51 -14.08 7.39
C ASP A 251 -14.45 -12.97 7.43
N THR A 252 -13.71 -12.81 6.32
CA THR A 252 -12.53 -11.93 6.27
C THR A 252 -12.88 -10.52 5.83
N ARG A 253 -13.99 -10.34 5.08
CA ARG A 253 -14.45 -9.09 4.49
C ARG A 253 -13.45 -8.46 3.50
N TYR A 254 -12.55 -9.27 2.93
CA TYR A 254 -11.62 -8.84 1.88
C TYR A 254 -11.20 -10.02 0.99
N THR A 255 -10.58 -9.71 -0.15
CA THR A 255 -9.90 -10.70 -1.01
C THR A 255 -8.38 -10.41 -1.01
N PRO A 256 -7.52 -11.41 -0.73
CA PRO A 256 -6.08 -11.27 -0.77
C PRO A 256 -5.59 -10.82 -2.16
N PRO A 257 -4.70 -9.81 -2.24
CA PRO A 257 -4.27 -9.26 -3.51
C PRO A 257 -3.30 -10.21 -4.23
N ILE A 258 -3.55 -10.40 -5.53
CA ILE A 258 -2.63 -11.05 -6.48
C ILE A 258 -2.34 -10.05 -7.61
N HIS A 259 -1.09 -9.64 -7.71
CA HIS A 259 -0.55 -8.75 -8.74
C HIS A 259 0.16 -9.58 -9.81
N ILE A 260 -0.32 -9.47 -11.03
CA ILE A 260 0.25 -10.10 -12.22
C ILE A 260 1.17 -9.05 -12.86
N PRO A 261 2.34 -9.43 -13.42
CA PRO A 261 3.21 -8.48 -14.11
C PRO A 261 2.52 -7.78 -15.28
N ASP A 262 2.88 -6.51 -15.50
CA ASP A 262 2.41 -5.74 -16.64
C ASP A 262 3.03 -6.29 -17.94
N GLY A 263 2.22 -6.54 -18.97
CA GLY A 263 2.66 -7.10 -20.25
C GLY A 263 2.34 -8.59 -20.41
N GLU A 264 3.34 -9.40 -20.76
CA GLU A 264 3.13 -10.84 -21.00
C GLU A 264 2.92 -11.63 -19.70
N ASP A 265 1.84 -12.40 -19.64
CA ASP A 265 1.51 -13.27 -18.49
C ASP A 265 2.63 -14.30 -18.21
N ILE A 266 2.68 -14.75 -16.95
CA ILE A 266 3.61 -15.77 -16.46
C ILE A 266 3.01 -17.17 -16.64
N ARG A 267 3.79 -18.12 -17.17
CA ARG A 267 3.34 -19.50 -17.43
C ARG A 267 3.77 -20.43 -16.30
N ILE A 268 2.94 -20.62 -15.29
CA ILE A 268 3.33 -21.24 -14.02
C ILE A 268 3.63 -22.74 -14.16
N LEU A 269 2.73 -23.53 -14.72
CA LEU A 269 2.95 -24.96 -14.94
C LEU A 269 2.14 -25.47 -16.11
N ARG A 270 2.63 -26.54 -16.73
CA ARG A 270 1.97 -27.17 -17.87
C ARG A 270 1.26 -28.44 -17.43
N ARG A 271 -0.03 -28.56 -17.72
CA ARG A 271 -0.79 -29.80 -17.55
C ARG A 271 -1.17 -30.34 -18.93
N PRO A 272 -1.09 -31.67 -19.15
CA PRO A 272 -1.64 -32.24 -20.38
C PRO A 272 -3.12 -31.85 -20.47
N GLN A 273 -3.58 -31.44 -21.67
CA GLN A 273 -5.01 -31.27 -21.92
C GLN A 273 -5.70 -32.54 -21.46
N GLN A 274 -6.51 -32.42 -20.42
CA GLN A 274 -7.48 -33.44 -20.12
C GLN A 274 -8.33 -33.54 -21.40
N PRO A 275 -8.52 -34.73 -22.02
CA PRO A 275 -9.54 -34.85 -23.07
C PRO A 275 -10.80 -34.21 -22.50
N PRO A 276 -11.61 -33.48 -23.29
CA PRO A 276 -12.77 -32.79 -22.75
C PRO A 276 -13.67 -33.86 -22.11
N SER A 277 -13.47 -34.11 -20.82
CA SER A 277 -14.56 -34.44 -19.94
C SER A 277 -15.48 -33.26 -20.12
N PRO A 278 -16.77 -33.50 -20.44
CA PRO A 278 -17.73 -32.43 -20.64
C PRO A 278 -17.52 -31.48 -19.49
N ALA A 279 -17.11 -30.25 -19.83
CA ALA A 279 -16.48 -29.32 -18.91
C ALA A 279 -17.13 -29.47 -17.53
N ALA A 280 -16.35 -29.83 -16.51
CA ALA A 280 -16.74 -29.52 -15.15
C ALA A 280 -16.62 -27.99 -15.01
N ALA A 281 -17.43 -27.26 -15.77
CA ALA A 281 -18.16 -26.17 -15.23
C ALA A 281 -18.64 -26.66 -13.87
N SER A 282 -18.16 -26.04 -12.80
CA SER A 282 -18.82 -26.11 -11.51
C SER A 282 -20.22 -25.57 -11.72
N ASN A 283 -21.10 -26.44 -12.22
CA ASN A 283 -22.50 -26.13 -12.39
C ASN A 283 -23.04 -26.01 -10.98
N SER A 284 -23.44 -24.80 -10.63
CA SER A 284 -24.15 -24.52 -9.40
C SER A 284 -25.58 -24.98 -9.62
N THR A 285 -26.12 -25.82 -8.73
CA THR A 285 -27.55 -26.12 -8.73
C THR A 285 -28.25 -24.96 -8.03
N ILE A 286 -28.98 -24.15 -8.78
CA ILE A 286 -29.62 -22.95 -8.29
C ILE A 286 -31.13 -23.10 -8.39
N LYS A 287 -31.83 -22.77 -7.31
CA LYS A 287 -33.29 -22.66 -7.34
C LYS A 287 -33.67 -21.27 -7.80
N ILE A 288 -34.22 -21.18 -9.01
CA ILE A 288 -34.77 -19.93 -9.52
C ILE A 288 -36.25 -19.90 -9.15
N THR A 289 -36.62 -19.06 -8.18
CA THR A 289 -38.04 -18.80 -7.88
C THR A 289 -38.43 -17.52 -8.62
N ILE A 290 -39.24 -17.65 -9.68
CA ILE A 290 -39.67 -16.51 -10.50
C ILE A 290 -40.78 -15.74 -9.74
N PRO A 291 -40.57 -14.47 -9.35
CA PRO A 291 -41.40 -13.82 -8.33
C PRO A 291 -42.74 -13.22 -8.80
N LYS A 292 -43.13 -13.33 -10.09
CA LYS A 292 -44.33 -12.64 -10.62
C LYS A 292 -45.33 -13.62 -11.31
N PRO A 293 -46.64 -13.49 -11.06
CA PRO A 293 -47.69 -14.33 -11.67
C PRO A 293 -47.91 -14.12 -13.18
N GLY A 294 -47.13 -13.26 -13.84
CA GLY A 294 -47.16 -13.04 -15.29
C GLY A 294 -46.20 -13.90 -16.11
N PHE A 295 -45.19 -14.51 -15.49
CA PHE A 295 -44.20 -15.37 -16.16
C PHE A 295 -44.58 -16.86 -16.16
N VAL A 296 -45.68 -17.21 -15.47
CA VAL A 296 -46.09 -18.60 -15.17
C VAL A 296 -46.79 -19.30 -16.34
N SER A 297 -46.98 -18.63 -17.49
CA SER A 297 -47.64 -19.25 -18.66
C SER A 297 -46.69 -19.89 -19.67
N LEU A 298 -45.37 -19.81 -19.46
CA LEU A 298 -44.41 -20.44 -20.38
C LEU A 298 -44.34 -21.94 -20.11
N PRO A 299 -44.74 -22.83 -21.04
CA PRO A 299 -44.57 -24.26 -20.83
C PRO A 299 -43.10 -24.65 -20.68
N ASN A 300 -42.18 -23.80 -21.14
CA ASN A 300 -40.74 -23.99 -21.03
C ASN A 300 -39.95 -22.67 -20.86
N LEU A 301 -39.03 -22.60 -19.90
CA LEU A 301 -38.04 -21.52 -19.74
C LEU A 301 -36.85 -21.78 -20.66
N ARG A 302 -36.34 -20.72 -21.33
CA ARG A 302 -35.10 -20.78 -22.11
C ARG A 302 -34.01 -19.97 -21.43
N VAL A 303 -32.84 -20.57 -21.19
CA VAL A 303 -31.71 -19.92 -20.53
C VAL A 303 -30.50 -19.84 -21.47
N ARG A 304 -29.85 -18.67 -21.58
CA ARG A 304 -28.74 -18.40 -22.51
C ARG A 304 -27.48 -17.82 -21.83
N ARG A 305 -26.31 -18.30 -22.24
CA ARG A 305 -24.96 -17.78 -21.90
C ARG A 305 -24.27 -17.21 -23.15
N GLN A 306 -23.54 -16.09 -23.04
CA GLN A 306 -22.86 -15.42 -24.18
C GLN A 306 -21.51 -16.08 -24.55
N GLY A 307 -21.05 -15.91 -25.80
CA GLY A 307 -19.66 -16.19 -26.23
C GLY A 307 -19.35 -17.60 -26.71
N LYS A 308 -20.20 -18.58 -26.38
CA LYS A 308 -20.17 -19.94 -26.94
C LYS A 308 -21.59 -20.26 -27.36
N GLY A 309 -21.83 -20.49 -28.65
CA GLY A 309 -23.16 -20.77 -29.21
C GLY A 309 -23.91 -21.80 -28.35
N PHE A 310 -25.24 -21.65 -28.26
CA PHE A 310 -26.18 -22.44 -27.45
C PHE A 310 -25.48 -23.49 -26.56
N HIS A 311 -25.05 -23.09 -25.36
CA HIS A 311 -25.16 -24.08 -24.30
C HIS A 311 -26.66 -24.24 -24.11
N ASP A 312 -27.20 -25.31 -24.70
CA ASP A 312 -28.49 -25.91 -24.36
C ASP A 312 -28.54 -26.02 -22.82
N ALA A 313 -28.98 -24.97 -22.14
CA ALA A 313 -29.57 -25.17 -20.84
C ALA A 313 -30.85 -26.00 -21.04
N GLY A 314 -31.53 -25.82 -22.18
CA GLY A 314 -32.68 -26.62 -22.58
C GLY A 314 -33.99 -25.89 -22.27
N TYR A 315 -35.09 -26.55 -22.65
CA TYR A 315 -36.44 -26.14 -22.30
C TYR A 315 -36.77 -26.71 -20.92
N PHE A 316 -37.00 -25.84 -19.94
CA PHE A 316 -37.33 -26.27 -18.58
C PHE A 316 -38.82 -26.04 -18.28
N PRO A 317 -39.59 -27.06 -17.85
CA PRO A 317 -40.97 -26.86 -17.41
C PRO A 317 -41.09 -25.68 -16.43
N ALA A 318 -42.18 -24.90 -16.47
CA ALA A 318 -42.41 -23.78 -15.54
C ALA A 318 -42.23 -24.16 -14.05
N ASP A 319 -42.45 -25.44 -13.73
CA ASP A 319 -42.34 -26.03 -12.40
C ASP A 319 -40.90 -26.46 -12.04
N THR A 320 -39.89 -26.08 -12.83
CA THR A 320 -38.50 -26.47 -12.60
C THR A 320 -37.89 -25.69 -11.46
N ASP A 321 -37.87 -26.31 -10.29
CA ASP A 321 -37.35 -25.74 -9.05
C ASP A 321 -35.83 -25.60 -8.99
N LEU A 322 -35.05 -26.26 -9.87
CA LEU A 322 -33.58 -26.32 -9.78
C LEU A 322 -32.91 -26.36 -11.17
N LEU A 323 -32.01 -25.41 -11.43
CA LEU A 323 -31.22 -25.25 -12.66
C LEU A 323 -29.73 -25.44 -12.38
N ASN A 324 -29.03 -26.23 -13.20
CA ASN A 324 -27.60 -26.49 -13.01
C ASN A 324 -26.76 -25.66 -14.01
N LEU A 325 -26.24 -24.51 -13.58
CA LEU A 325 -25.59 -23.52 -14.46
C LEU A 325 -24.14 -23.23 -14.05
N PRO A 326 -23.19 -23.08 -15.01
CA PRO A 326 -21.83 -22.63 -14.71
C PRO A 326 -21.80 -21.26 -14.05
N SER A 327 -20.66 -20.85 -13.50
CA SER A 327 -20.45 -19.44 -13.19
C SER A 327 -20.41 -18.56 -14.45
N GLY A 328 -20.99 -17.38 -14.35
CA GLY A 328 -21.11 -16.42 -15.45
C GLY A 328 -22.44 -15.67 -15.43
N VAL A 329 -22.67 -14.87 -16.46
CA VAL A 329 -23.91 -14.11 -16.63
C VAL A 329 -24.85 -14.82 -17.61
N PHE A 330 -26.11 -14.96 -17.22
CA PHE A 330 -27.14 -15.70 -17.96
C PHE A 330 -28.36 -14.82 -18.20
N THR A 331 -29.19 -15.25 -19.15
CA THR A 331 -30.50 -14.63 -19.41
C THR A 331 -31.58 -15.67 -19.57
N LEU A 332 -32.80 -15.29 -19.19
CA LEU A 332 -34.02 -16.06 -19.28
C LEU A 332 -34.94 -15.37 -20.31
N GLU A 333 -35.23 -16.05 -21.41
CA GLU A 333 -36.10 -15.50 -22.47
C GLU A 333 -37.56 -15.47 -22.03
N THR A 334 -38.27 -14.41 -22.36
CA THR A 334 -39.70 -14.23 -22.05
C THR A 334 -40.53 -14.21 -23.35
N GLU A 335 -41.82 -14.59 -23.30
CA GLU A 335 -42.67 -14.60 -24.50
C GLU A 335 -43.15 -13.18 -24.88
N GLY A 336 -43.12 -12.88 -26.18
CA GLY A 336 -43.69 -11.65 -26.75
C GLY A 336 -42.74 -10.45 -26.63
N ASP A 337 -43.32 -9.25 -26.48
CA ASP A 337 -42.58 -7.98 -26.38
C ASP A 337 -42.10 -7.67 -24.93
N GLN A 338 -41.98 -8.69 -24.06
CA GLN A 338 -41.56 -8.51 -22.66
C GLN A 338 -40.04 -8.54 -22.51
N ASN A 339 -39.51 -7.80 -21.52
CA ASN A 339 -38.09 -7.82 -21.18
C ASN A 339 -37.65 -9.21 -20.70
N ASP A 340 -36.50 -9.68 -21.18
CA ASP A 340 -35.81 -10.85 -20.67
C ASP A 340 -35.30 -10.59 -19.25
N LEU A 341 -34.94 -11.65 -18.52
CA LEU A 341 -34.37 -11.53 -17.17
C LEU A 341 -32.89 -11.97 -17.19
N ALA A 342 -31.97 -11.09 -16.86
CA ALA A 342 -30.55 -11.38 -16.67
C ALA A 342 -30.25 -11.71 -15.20
N PHE A 343 -29.28 -12.60 -14.98
CA PHE A 343 -28.81 -12.95 -13.65
C PHE A 343 -27.36 -13.43 -13.66
N GLU A 344 -26.67 -13.21 -12.55
CA GLU A 344 -25.29 -13.64 -12.34
C GLU A 344 -25.26 -14.93 -11.52
N VAL A 345 -24.57 -15.94 -12.04
CA VAL A 345 -24.20 -17.13 -11.29
C VAL A 345 -22.78 -16.93 -10.81
N LEU A 346 -22.65 -16.60 -9.53
CA LEU A 346 -21.35 -16.56 -8.88
C LEU A 346 -20.79 -17.99 -8.77
N PRO A 347 -19.48 -18.18 -8.94
CA PRO A 347 -18.86 -19.49 -8.79
C PRO A 347 -19.09 -20.05 -7.39
N SER A 348 -19.88 -21.12 -7.31
CA SER A 348 -20.08 -21.91 -6.09
C SER A 348 -19.48 -23.30 -6.26
N GLU A 349 -19.02 -23.88 -5.16
CA GLU A 349 -18.62 -25.29 -5.12
C GLU A 349 -19.40 -25.94 -3.97
N GLY A 350 -20.38 -26.77 -4.29
CA GLY A 350 -21.19 -27.51 -3.32
C GLY A 350 -22.67 -27.18 -3.43
N THR A 351 -23.52 -28.11 -2.97
CA THR A 351 -24.96 -27.94 -2.79
C THR A 351 -25.22 -26.86 -1.73
N ARG A 352 -25.17 -25.58 -2.11
CA ARG A 352 -25.87 -24.54 -1.33
C ARG A 352 -27.37 -24.90 -1.36
N GLN A 353 -28.05 -24.69 -0.24
CA GLN A 353 -29.50 -24.48 -0.29
C GLN A 353 -29.77 -23.36 -1.28
N ALA A 354 -30.78 -23.56 -2.14
CA ALA A 354 -31.48 -22.55 -2.93
C ALA A 354 -31.23 -21.10 -2.47
N GLY A 355 -30.21 -20.43 -3.03
CA GLY A 355 -30.03 -19.00 -2.85
C GLY A 355 -31.01 -18.28 -3.76
N GLN A 356 -31.71 -17.26 -3.25
CA GLN A 356 -32.41 -16.31 -4.13
C GLN A 356 -31.36 -15.60 -5.00
N ILE A 357 -31.52 -15.68 -6.32
CA ILE A 357 -30.74 -14.88 -7.26
C ILE A 357 -31.53 -13.60 -7.55
N GLU A 358 -30.85 -12.45 -7.59
CA GLU A 358 -31.44 -11.23 -8.10
C GLU A 358 -31.58 -11.31 -9.63
N LEU A 359 -32.81 -11.09 -10.09
CA LEU A 359 -33.17 -11.05 -11.51
C LEU A 359 -33.24 -9.59 -11.95
N HIS A 360 -32.53 -9.25 -13.03
CA HIS A 360 -32.50 -7.91 -13.60
C HIS A 360 -33.23 -7.93 -14.94
N GLU A 361 -34.22 -7.05 -15.13
CA GLU A 361 -34.92 -6.92 -16.43
C GLU A 361 -33.95 -6.35 -17.48
N VAL A 362 -33.84 -7.01 -18.64
CA VAL A 362 -33.04 -6.58 -19.79
C VAL A 362 -33.86 -6.66 -21.08
N PRO A 363 -33.60 -5.85 -22.11
CA PRO A 363 -34.38 -5.90 -23.34
C PRO A 363 -34.41 -7.30 -23.99
N ALA A 364 -35.57 -7.67 -24.53
CA ALA A 364 -35.79 -8.93 -25.25
C ALA A 364 -34.88 -9.05 -26.47
N GLN A 365 -34.45 -10.27 -26.81
CA GLN A 365 -33.66 -10.49 -28.02
C GLN A 365 -34.58 -10.72 -29.26
N PRO A 366 -34.41 -9.97 -30.37
CA PRO A 366 -35.17 -10.18 -31.60
C PRO A 366 -34.86 -11.53 -32.25
N ALA A 367 -35.88 -12.16 -32.83
CA ALA A 367 -35.80 -13.49 -33.45
C ALA A 367 -34.90 -13.58 -34.69
N ALA A 368 -34.57 -12.45 -35.32
CA ALA A 368 -33.72 -12.36 -36.50
C ALA A 368 -32.57 -11.39 -36.20
N PHE A 369 -31.44 -11.90 -35.70
CA PHE A 369 -30.28 -11.06 -35.41
C PHE A 369 -28.98 -11.64 -35.95
N THR A 370 -28.20 -10.79 -36.63
CA THR A 370 -26.89 -11.16 -37.20
C THR A 370 -25.80 -10.81 -36.19
N GLU A 371 -25.09 -11.82 -35.68
CA GLU A 371 -23.99 -11.68 -34.67
C GLU A 371 -22.79 -10.81 -35.14
N ALA A 372 -22.78 -10.35 -36.38
CA ALA A 372 -21.64 -9.65 -36.99
C ALA A 372 -21.60 -8.14 -36.69
N GLN A 373 -22.71 -7.51 -36.29
CA GLN A 373 -22.80 -6.05 -36.14
C GLN A 373 -22.55 -5.64 -34.69
N ALA A 374 -21.64 -4.68 -34.45
CA ALA A 374 -21.39 -4.10 -33.13
C ALA A 374 -22.15 -2.77 -32.97
N PHE A 375 -22.61 -2.48 -31.75
CA PHE A 375 -23.36 -1.29 -31.37
C PHE A 375 -22.57 -0.47 -30.36
N LEU A 376 -22.76 0.85 -30.40
CA LEU A 376 -22.14 1.75 -29.45
C LEU A 376 -22.77 1.56 -28.07
N VAL A 377 -21.94 1.39 -27.06
CA VAL A 377 -22.35 1.32 -25.66
C VAL A 377 -21.66 2.43 -24.91
N ASP A 378 -22.46 3.27 -24.25
CA ASP A 378 -21.99 4.35 -23.39
C ASP A 378 -22.36 4.03 -21.94
N VAL A 379 -21.35 3.93 -21.09
CA VAL A 379 -21.51 3.79 -19.65
C VAL A 379 -21.10 5.10 -19.00
N HIS A 380 -22.07 5.76 -18.36
CA HIS A 380 -21.84 7.00 -17.64
C HIS A 380 -21.81 6.75 -16.13
N SER A 381 -20.83 7.33 -15.47
CA SER A 381 -20.86 7.58 -14.03
C SER A 381 -21.54 8.93 -13.77
N PRO A 382 -22.33 9.04 -12.68
CA PRO A 382 -22.83 10.33 -12.20
C PRO A 382 -21.73 11.36 -11.89
N ASP A 383 -20.51 10.90 -11.59
CA ASP A 383 -19.35 11.74 -11.29
C ASP A 383 -18.20 11.42 -12.27
N SER A 384 -17.63 12.47 -12.87
CA SER A 384 -16.58 12.36 -13.88
C SER A 384 -15.24 11.85 -13.36
N ALA A 385 -14.99 11.87 -12.05
CA ALA A 385 -13.76 11.35 -11.42
C ALA A 385 -13.80 9.84 -11.12
N ILE A 386 -14.97 9.20 -11.22
CA ILE A 386 -15.13 7.77 -10.94
C ILE A 386 -14.61 6.97 -12.12
N GLN A 387 -13.82 5.94 -11.82
CA GLN A 387 -13.32 5.03 -12.83
C GLN A 387 -14.44 4.10 -13.30
N VAL A 388 -14.64 4.00 -14.60
CA VAL A 388 -15.67 3.18 -15.25
C VAL A 388 -14.98 2.09 -16.07
N SER A 389 -15.52 0.88 -16.04
CA SER A 389 -15.05 -0.24 -16.86
C SER A 389 -16.22 -1.07 -17.39
N ILE A 390 -16.09 -1.55 -18.63
CA ILE A 390 -17.02 -2.50 -19.25
C ILE A 390 -16.35 -3.87 -19.26
N LEU A 391 -17.03 -4.86 -18.68
CA LEU A 391 -16.56 -6.24 -18.59
C LEU A 391 -17.44 -7.16 -19.45
N ASP A 392 -16.82 -8.18 -20.05
CA ASP A 392 -17.55 -9.28 -20.70
C ASP A 392 -18.08 -10.31 -19.68
N ALA A 393 -18.78 -11.34 -20.18
CA ALA A 393 -19.33 -12.42 -19.37
C ALA A 393 -18.26 -13.29 -18.66
N ASP A 394 -16.99 -13.16 -19.01
CA ASP A 394 -15.85 -13.84 -18.39
C ASP A 394 -15.03 -12.93 -17.46
N TYR A 395 -15.50 -11.68 -17.25
CA TYR A 395 -14.92 -10.59 -16.47
C TYR A 395 -13.65 -9.97 -17.08
N ASN A 396 -13.44 -10.08 -18.39
CA ASN A 396 -12.37 -9.36 -19.06
C ASN A 396 -12.79 -7.90 -19.30
N THR A 397 -11.92 -6.95 -18.98
CA THR A 397 -12.12 -5.54 -19.29
C THR A 397 -12.04 -5.31 -20.80
N LEU A 398 -13.14 -4.87 -21.39
CA LEU A 398 -13.26 -4.52 -22.81
C LEU A 398 -12.93 -3.05 -23.07
N ALA A 399 -13.29 -2.18 -22.13
CA ALA A 399 -13.01 -0.75 -22.16
C ALA A 399 -12.97 -0.19 -20.74
N SER A 400 -12.18 0.85 -20.53
CA SER A 400 -12.06 1.54 -19.23
C SER A 400 -11.70 3.01 -19.43
N GLY A 401 -12.12 3.86 -18.51
CA GLY A 401 -11.90 5.31 -18.54
C GLY A 401 -12.53 5.98 -17.33
N ASP A 402 -12.54 7.31 -17.31
CA ASP A 402 -13.05 8.11 -16.19
C ASP A 402 -14.35 8.81 -16.59
N GLY A 403 -15.36 8.71 -15.73
CA GLY A 403 -16.65 9.38 -15.90
C GLY A 403 -17.53 8.76 -16.99
N THR A 404 -17.03 8.60 -18.20
CA THR A 404 -17.78 7.99 -19.32
C THR A 404 -16.86 7.08 -20.13
N VAL A 405 -17.36 5.89 -20.45
CA VAL A 405 -16.67 4.94 -21.31
C VAL A 405 -17.59 4.53 -22.45
N SER A 406 -17.07 4.64 -23.67
CA SER A 406 -17.75 4.23 -24.88
C SER A 406 -17.03 3.03 -25.51
N ALA A 407 -17.78 1.99 -25.90
CA ALA A 407 -17.23 0.83 -26.59
C ALA A 407 -18.17 0.31 -27.67
N LEU A 408 -17.62 -0.20 -28.77
CA LEU A 408 -18.38 -0.93 -29.78
C LEU A 408 -18.48 -2.39 -29.37
N LEU A 409 -19.65 -2.79 -28.88
CA LEU A 409 -19.91 -4.13 -28.37
C LEU A 409 -20.83 -4.90 -29.30
N LYS A 410 -20.56 -6.19 -29.46
CA LYS A 410 -21.48 -7.09 -30.16
C LYS A 410 -22.72 -7.35 -29.29
N PRO A 411 -23.82 -7.83 -29.87
CA PRO A 411 -24.98 -8.24 -29.08
C PRO A 411 -24.63 -9.23 -27.97
N GLY A 412 -25.21 -9.00 -26.79
CA GLY A 412 -25.19 -9.86 -25.62
C GLY A 412 -25.02 -9.10 -24.31
N ILE A 413 -24.57 -9.78 -23.25
CA ILE A 413 -24.68 -9.27 -21.88
C ILE A 413 -23.31 -8.87 -21.36
N TYR A 414 -23.25 -7.71 -20.74
CA TYR A 414 -22.04 -7.10 -20.23
C TYR A 414 -22.27 -6.61 -18.80
N LYS A 415 -21.16 -6.30 -18.13
CA LYS A 415 -21.18 -5.76 -16.78
C LYS A 415 -20.45 -4.43 -16.76
N ALA A 416 -21.11 -3.38 -16.30
CA ALA A 416 -20.47 -2.13 -15.97
C ALA A 416 -19.94 -2.20 -14.54
N GLU A 417 -18.70 -1.77 -14.32
CA GLU A 417 -18.09 -1.62 -13.00
C GLU A 417 -17.67 -0.16 -12.81
N LEU A 418 -18.14 0.46 -11.74
CA LEU A 418 -17.74 1.79 -11.29
C LEU A 418 -16.89 1.64 -10.02
N VAL A 419 -15.75 2.34 -9.95
CA VAL A 419 -14.80 2.26 -8.83
C VAL A 419 -14.48 3.67 -8.30
N ALA A 420 -14.65 3.84 -6.98
CA ALA A 420 -14.33 5.06 -6.23
C ALA A 420 -13.45 4.71 -5.02
N GLY A 421 -12.14 4.92 -5.14
CA GLY A 421 -11.18 4.44 -4.14
C GLY A 421 -11.24 2.91 -3.99
N SER A 422 -11.67 2.42 -2.83
CA SER A 422 -11.89 0.99 -2.55
C SER A 422 -13.33 0.52 -2.77
N ALA A 423 -14.28 1.44 -2.94
CA ALA A 423 -15.69 1.15 -3.16
C ALA A 423 -15.97 0.81 -4.63
N ARG A 424 -16.92 -0.09 -4.87
CA ARG A 424 -17.34 -0.49 -6.22
C ARG A 424 -18.84 -0.67 -6.33
N THR A 425 -19.40 -0.31 -7.48
CA THR A 425 -20.76 -0.64 -7.89
C THR A 425 -20.70 -1.39 -9.21
N GLN A 426 -21.61 -2.34 -9.39
CA GLN A 426 -21.67 -3.13 -10.61
C GLN A 426 -23.11 -3.24 -11.12
N GLU A 427 -23.30 -3.20 -12.43
CA GLU A 427 -24.61 -3.32 -13.08
C GLU A 427 -24.52 -4.17 -14.34
N LEU A 428 -25.46 -5.09 -14.51
CA LEU A 428 -25.58 -5.91 -15.72
C LEU A 428 -26.44 -5.18 -16.76
N PHE A 429 -26.02 -5.21 -18.02
CA PHE A 429 -26.77 -4.63 -19.13
C PHE A 429 -26.65 -5.49 -20.39
N ARG A 430 -27.55 -5.27 -21.35
CA ARG A 430 -27.61 -6.05 -22.59
C ARG A 430 -27.57 -5.15 -23.81
N VAL A 431 -26.75 -5.54 -24.78
CA VAL A 431 -26.69 -5.00 -26.14
C VAL A 431 -27.49 -5.91 -27.05
N VAL A 432 -28.41 -5.33 -27.81
CA VAL A 432 -29.33 -6.09 -28.67
C VAL A 432 -29.14 -5.70 -30.11
N ASP A 433 -29.69 -4.56 -30.51
CA ASP A 433 -29.76 -4.12 -31.91
C ASP A 433 -29.68 -2.61 -32.10
N ALA A 434 -29.41 -1.89 -31.02
CA ALA A 434 -29.29 -0.45 -30.98
C ALA A 434 -28.19 -0.06 -29.99
N PRO A 435 -27.68 1.18 -30.11
CA PRO A 435 -26.81 1.74 -29.08
C PRO A 435 -27.45 1.67 -27.69
N VAL A 436 -26.62 1.42 -26.67
CA VAL A 436 -27.06 1.30 -25.28
C VAL A 436 -26.38 2.38 -24.45
N THR A 437 -27.17 3.06 -23.63
CA THR A 437 -26.66 4.02 -22.65
C THR A 437 -27.09 3.57 -21.26
N ILE A 438 -26.15 3.40 -20.34
CA ILE A 438 -26.43 3.05 -18.95
C ILE A 438 -25.76 4.02 -17.99
N THR A 439 -26.35 4.18 -16.81
CA THR A 439 -25.83 5.07 -15.76
C THR A 439 -25.95 4.39 -14.40
N PRO A 440 -25.01 3.50 -14.05
CA PRO A 440 -25.03 2.81 -12.78
C PRO A 440 -24.91 3.78 -11.59
N PRO A 441 -25.46 3.42 -10.41
CA PRO A 441 -25.34 4.27 -9.25
C PRO A 441 -23.88 4.41 -8.82
N ALA A 442 -23.46 5.64 -8.52
CA ALA A 442 -22.10 5.91 -8.08
C ALA A 442 -21.78 5.16 -6.77
N PRO A 443 -20.65 4.44 -6.69
CA PRO A 443 -20.19 3.84 -5.44
C PRO A 443 -19.92 4.90 -4.37
N GLN A 444 -20.46 4.69 -3.18
CA GLN A 444 -20.15 5.53 -2.02
C GLN A 444 -18.88 5.04 -1.35
N PHE A 445 -17.93 5.94 -1.12
CA PHE A 445 -16.64 5.65 -0.49
C PHE A 445 -16.48 6.44 0.82
N PRO A 446 -15.69 5.95 1.80
CA PRO A 446 -15.46 6.71 3.03
C PRO A 446 -14.48 7.86 2.80
N ALA A 447 -14.75 9.03 3.39
CA ALA A 447 -13.84 10.17 3.41
C ALA A 447 -13.80 10.84 4.79
N ALA A 448 -12.66 11.41 5.15
CA ALA A 448 -12.52 12.19 6.38
C ALA A 448 -13.30 13.51 6.30
N ALA A 449 -13.25 14.19 5.16
CA ALA A 449 -14.09 15.34 4.88
C ALA A 449 -15.55 14.89 4.67
N PRO A 450 -16.55 15.58 5.25
CA PRO A 450 -17.98 15.26 5.09
C PRO A 450 -18.50 15.73 3.71
N VAL A 451 -17.84 15.29 2.63
CA VAL A 451 -18.18 15.64 1.25
C VAL A 451 -19.36 14.81 0.75
N ARG A 452 -20.24 15.42 -0.05
CA ARG A 452 -21.36 14.73 -0.69
C ARG A 452 -20.91 13.47 -1.44
N GLY A 453 -21.77 12.45 -1.51
CA GLY A 453 -21.50 11.24 -2.29
C GLY A 453 -20.62 10.20 -1.59
N THR A 454 -20.14 10.48 -0.39
CA THR A 454 -19.37 9.54 0.44
C THR A 454 -20.27 8.76 1.41
N SER A 455 -19.83 7.55 1.79
CA SER A 455 -20.58 6.68 2.70
C SER A 455 -20.57 7.17 4.16
N THR A 456 -19.69 8.12 4.47
CA THR A 456 -19.48 8.67 5.81
C THR A 456 -20.01 10.11 5.93
N THR A 457 -20.80 10.61 4.98
CA THR A 457 -21.35 11.97 5.05
C THR A 457 -22.71 12.00 5.71
N HIS A 458 -22.82 12.88 6.70
CA HIS A 458 -24.04 13.14 7.46
C HIS A 458 -24.34 14.64 7.53
N GLU A 459 -25.60 15.02 7.36
CA GLU A 459 -26.05 16.43 7.38
C GLU A 459 -25.66 17.16 8.68
N TYR A 460 -25.66 16.44 9.80
CA TYR A 460 -25.33 16.96 11.13
C TYR A 460 -23.83 17.18 11.35
N GLN A 461 -22.98 16.82 10.38
CA GLN A 461 -21.55 17.11 10.36
C GLN A 461 -21.17 18.03 9.20
N SER A 462 -21.75 17.84 8.00
CA SER A 462 -21.48 18.68 6.83
C SER A 462 -22.04 20.10 6.99
N GLY A 463 -23.22 20.26 7.61
CA GLY A 463 -23.81 21.57 7.91
C GLY A 463 -22.92 22.42 8.83
N PRO A 464 -22.49 21.89 10.00
CA PRO A 464 -21.53 22.57 10.88
C PRO A 464 -20.19 22.88 10.21
N ALA A 465 -19.63 21.94 9.42
CA ALA A 465 -18.40 22.19 8.67
C ALA A 465 -18.53 23.40 7.73
N ASN A 466 -19.61 23.49 6.96
CA ASN A 466 -19.86 24.64 6.09
C ASN A 466 -20.12 25.94 6.86
N SER A 467 -20.85 25.86 7.97
CA SER A 467 -21.11 27.03 8.82
C SER A 467 -19.81 27.60 9.38
N LEU A 468 -18.89 26.72 9.82
CA LEU A 468 -17.57 27.12 10.32
C LEU A 468 -16.67 27.66 9.20
N ALA A 469 -16.67 27.02 8.02
CA ALA A 469 -15.88 27.48 6.88
C ALA A 469 -16.26 28.90 6.43
N THR A 470 -17.58 29.17 6.37
CA THR A 470 -18.14 30.45 5.88
C THR A 470 -18.26 31.54 6.95
N GLY A 471 -18.27 31.18 8.24
CA GLY A 471 -18.31 32.14 9.36
C GLY A 471 -16.97 32.87 9.56
N ASP A 472 -16.90 33.76 10.54
CA ASP A 472 -15.63 34.39 10.92
C ASP A 472 -14.73 33.39 11.70
N PRO A 473 -13.39 33.51 11.64
CA PRO A 473 -12.50 32.76 12.51
C PRO A 473 -12.86 32.96 13.99
N LEU A 474 -12.85 31.88 14.76
CA LEU A 474 -13.10 31.90 16.21
C LEU A 474 -11.94 32.55 16.96
N HIS A 475 -10.73 32.45 16.40
CA HIS A 475 -9.52 33.08 16.91
C HIS A 475 -8.76 33.79 15.80
N SER A 476 -8.04 34.85 16.15
CA SER A 476 -7.12 35.54 15.26
C SER A 476 -5.81 35.80 15.99
N LEU A 477 -4.71 35.33 15.43
CA LEU A 477 -3.36 35.68 15.86
C LEU A 477 -2.94 37.04 15.28
N PRO A 478 -1.92 37.71 15.84
CA PRO A 478 -1.33 38.91 15.25
C PRO A 478 -0.81 38.63 13.83
N ASP A 479 -0.84 39.65 12.96
CA ASP A 479 -0.34 39.58 11.58
C ASP A 479 -0.96 38.46 10.72
N ALA A 480 -2.19 38.04 11.06
CA ALA A 480 -2.89 36.99 10.34
C ALA A 480 -3.24 37.40 8.91
N ASP A 481 -2.76 36.61 7.95
CA ASP A 481 -3.04 36.73 6.52
C ASP A 481 -3.52 35.41 5.88
N ALA A 482 -3.66 34.34 6.67
CA ALA A 482 -4.19 33.04 6.27
C ALA A 482 -5.25 32.53 7.27
N GLU A 483 -6.04 31.53 6.86
CA GLU A 483 -6.98 30.81 7.75
C GLU A 483 -6.64 29.31 7.83
N LEU A 484 -6.82 28.71 9.00
CA LEU A 484 -6.77 27.26 9.21
C LEU A 484 -8.06 26.81 9.89
N MET A 485 -8.75 25.85 9.29
CA MET A 485 -9.89 25.16 9.86
C MET A 485 -9.49 23.72 10.18
N VAL A 486 -9.75 23.26 11.40
CA VAL A 486 -9.56 21.87 11.81
C VAL A 486 -10.92 21.32 12.22
N PHE A 487 -11.31 20.19 11.63
CA PHE A 487 -12.60 19.53 11.90
C PHE A 487 -12.36 18.05 12.17
N VAL A 488 -12.54 17.63 13.42
CA VAL A 488 -12.36 16.25 13.86
C VAL A 488 -13.72 15.64 14.10
N ARG A 489 -13.99 14.46 13.54
CA ARG A 489 -15.29 13.78 13.65
C ARG A 489 -15.16 12.29 13.89
N VAL A 490 -16.25 11.68 14.33
CA VAL A 490 -16.41 10.23 14.33
C VAL A 490 -17.49 9.89 13.32
N SER A 491 -17.08 9.52 12.10
CA SER A 491 -18.02 9.30 11.00
C SER A 491 -18.65 7.91 10.99
N GLY A 492 -18.02 6.94 11.66
CA GLY A 492 -18.49 5.55 11.69
C GLY A 492 -19.64 5.26 12.66
N LEU A 493 -20.14 6.26 13.39
CA LEU A 493 -21.19 6.10 14.40
C LEU A 493 -22.39 7.00 14.10
N GLU A 494 -23.59 6.54 14.49
CA GLU A 494 -24.81 7.35 14.42
C GLU A 494 -24.77 8.47 15.46
N ARG A 495 -25.42 9.60 15.16
CA ARG A 495 -25.59 10.70 16.13
C ARG A 495 -26.18 10.20 17.45
N CYS A 496 -25.82 10.86 18.54
CA CYS A 496 -26.18 10.54 19.91
C CYS A 496 -25.62 9.21 20.44
N THR A 497 -24.74 8.54 19.68
CA THR A 497 -23.99 7.38 20.20
C THR A 497 -23.01 7.86 21.27
N PRO A 498 -23.04 7.30 22.51
CA PRO A 498 -22.10 7.67 23.55
C PRO A 498 -20.66 7.34 23.14
N LEU A 499 -19.73 8.30 23.27
CA LEU A 499 -18.30 8.07 23.08
C LEU A 499 -17.59 7.88 24.43
N ALA A 500 -16.68 6.91 24.48
CA ALA A 500 -15.73 6.77 25.58
C ALA A 500 -14.74 7.95 25.57
N GLN A 501 -14.45 8.50 26.76
CA GLN A 501 -13.45 9.56 26.93
C GLN A 501 -12.02 8.98 27.05
N PRO A 502 -10.98 9.74 26.65
CA PRO A 502 -11.05 11.10 26.10
C PRO A 502 -11.64 11.14 24.68
N TYR A 503 -12.26 12.26 24.31
CA TYR A 503 -12.79 12.45 22.96
C TYR A 503 -11.65 12.67 21.95
N PRO A 504 -11.82 12.30 20.66
CA PRO A 504 -10.73 12.35 19.69
C PRO A 504 -10.24 13.77 19.37
N TRP A 505 -11.01 14.80 19.71
CA TRP A 505 -10.64 16.21 19.60
C TRP A 505 -9.96 16.78 20.85
N GLU A 506 -9.91 16.03 21.95
CA GLU A 506 -9.22 16.46 23.18
C GLU A 506 -7.70 16.26 23.04
N GLY A 507 -6.92 17.22 23.56
CA GLY A 507 -5.45 17.15 23.51
C GLY A 507 -4.82 17.57 22.19
N LEU A 508 -5.59 18.17 21.28
CA LEU A 508 -5.08 18.75 20.03
C LEU A 508 -4.55 20.17 20.25
N PHE A 509 -3.42 20.48 19.59
CA PHE A 509 -2.80 21.81 19.63
C PHE A 509 -2.02 22.10 18.35
N LEU A 510 -1.77 23.39 18.08
CA LEU A 510 -0.92 23.84 16.98
C LEU A 510 0.45 24.24 17.50
N ARG A 511 1.49 23.95 16.72
CA ARG A 511 2.85 24.42 16.99
C ARG A 511 3.49 24.99 15.74
N ASN A 512 4.04 26.20 15.84
CA ASN A 512 4.82 26.81 14.76
C ASN A 512 6.18 26.11 14.64
N PHE A 513 6.53 25.69 13.42
CA PHE A 513 7.78 24.97 13.17
C PHE A 513 9.03 25.85 13.15
N ALA A 514 8.91 27.11 12.71
CA ALA A 514 10.01 28.04 12.55
C ALA A 514 10.58 28.51 13.90
N THR A 515 9.72 28.87 14.84
CA THR A 515 10.16 29.38 16.15
C THR A 515 10.40 28.26 17.15
N ASN A 516 9.63 27.15 17.10
CA ASN A 516 9.69 26.03 18.05
C ASN A 516 9.59 26.48 19.54
N GLU A 517 9.13 27.70 19.78
CA GLU A 517 9.05 28.35 21.11
C GLU A 517 7.60 28.70 21.49
N GLU A 518 6.67 28.72 20.52
CA GLU A 518 5.25 29.01 20.77
C GLU A 518 4.37 27.79 20.45
N GLU A 519 3.81 27.19 21.50
CA GLU A 519 2.68 26.28 21.40
C GLU A 519 1.39 27.10 21.48
N TRP A 520 0.60 27.06 20.42
CA TRP A 520 -0.73 27.62 20.44
C TRP A 520 -1.71 26.50 20.78
N HIS A 521 -2.03 26.38 22.07
CA HIS A 521 -3.14 25.55 22.53
C HIS A 521 -4.43 26.21 22.07
N ILE A 522 -4.90 25.82 20.91
CA ILE A 522 -6.15 26.32 20.38
C ILE A 522 -7.20 25.23 20.56
N PRO A 523 -8.08 25.38 21.56
CA PRO A 523 -9.12 24.39 21.79
C PRO A 523 -10.01 24.28 20.55
N LEU A 524 -10.45 23.06 20.26
CA LEU A 524 -11.58 22.88 19.36
C LEU A 524 -12.81 23.37 20.13
N GLU A 525 -13.32 24.55 19.75
CA GLU A 525 -14.39 25.26 20.48
C GLU A 525 -15.79 24.90 19.98
N ALA A 526 -15.93 24.59 18.69
CA ALA A 526 -17.18 24.10 18.11
C ALA A 526 -17.29 22.59 18.34
N VAL A 527 -17.62 22.19 19.57
CA VAL A 527 -17.78 20.78 19.97
C VAL A 527 -19.25 20.43 20.13
N ASP A 528 -19.66 19.33 19.49
CA ASP A 528 -20.97 18.74 19.65
C ASP A 528 -20.82 17.22 19.79
N THR A 529 -20.89 16.75 21.04
CA THR A 529 -20.80 15.32 21.35
C THR A 529 -22.04 14.54 20.91
N SER A 530 -23.17 15.19 20.67
CA SER A 530 -24.36 14.53 20.12
C SER A 530 -24.18 14.30 18.62
N ASN A 531 -23.55 15.22 17.91
CA ASN A 531 -23.25 15.09 16.48
C ASN A 531 -21.84 14.54 16.19
N LEU A 532 -21.12 14.15 17.24
CA LEU A 532 -19.83 13.46 17.22
C LEU A 532 -18.71 14.21 16.48
N PHE A 533 -18.57 15.51 16.73
CA PHE A 533 -17.47 16.31 16.18
C PHE A 533 -16.94 17.37 17.13
N GLY A 534 -15.72 17.82 16.86
CA GLY A 534 -15.07 18.99 17.44
C GLY A 534 -14.31 19.76 16.37
N ALA A 535 -14.45 21.08 16.32
CA ALA A 535 -13.86 21.89 15.28
C ALA A 535 -13.41 23.28 15.75
N THR A 536 -12.49 23.89 15.01
CA THR A 536 -12.07 25.30 15.18
C THR A 536 -11.70 25.92 13.84
N LYS A 537 -11.81 27.24 13.74
CA LYS A 537 -11.27 28.02 12.64
C LYS A 537 -10.48 29.21 13.19
N ILE A 538 -9.28 29.40 12.68
CA ILE A 538 -8.31 30.35 13.20
C ILE A 538 -7.73 31.17 12.05
N ALA A 539 -7.59 32.47 12.24
CA ALA A 539 -6.75 33.33 11.41
C ALA A 539 -5.34 33.39 11.99
N LEU A 540 -4.33 33.15 11.17
CA LEU A 540 -2.92 33.06 11.56
C LEU A 540 -1.99 33.54 10.44
N PRO A 541 -0.75 33.95 10.76
CA PRO A 541 0.26 34.23 9.75
C PRO A 541 0.54 32.99 8.88
N ALA A 542 0.73 33.21 7.58
CA ALA A 542 1.11 32.17 6.65
C ALA A 542 2.50 31.61 6.98
N ASP A 543 2.53 30.36 7.44
CA ASP A 543 3.76 29.66 7.79
C ASP A 543 3.56 28.13 7.79
N VAL A 544 4.65 27.41 8.05
CA VAL A 544 4.63 25.99 8.38
C VAL A 544 4.21 25.81 9.83
N CYS A 545 3.14 25.05 10.02
CA CYS A 545 2.67 24.66 11.34
C CYS A 545 2.53 23.14 11.45
N SER A 546 2.37 22.69 12.67
CA SER A 546 2.07 21.30 12.99
C SER A 546 0.79 21.22 13.78
N LEU A 547 -0.12 20.35 13.36
CA LEU A 547 -1.23 19.91 14.20
C LEU A 547 -0.78 18.68 14.97
N CYS A 548 -0.82 18.77 16.29
CA CYS A 548 -0.28 17.76 17.19
C CYS A 548 -1.35 17.21 18.13
N ALA A 549 -1.16 15.95 18.55
CA ALA A 549 -1.94 15.27 19.58
C ALA A 549 -1.00 14.58 20.57
N THR A 550 -1.25 14.72 21.87
CA THR A 550 -0.61 13.88 22.90
C THR A 550 -1.48 12.69 23.25
N MET A 551 -0.93 11.48 23.26
CA MET A 551 -1.63 10.32 23.82
C MET A 551 -1.14 10.05 25.24
N ASP A 552 -2.06 10.02 26.20
CA ASP A 552 -1.83 9.52 27.55
C ASP A 552 -1.74 7.98 27.51
N ASN A 553 -0.61 7.48 27.01
CA ASN A 553 -0.21 6.09 27.16
C ASN A 553 1.10 6.02 27.96
N ALA A 554 1.44 4.83 28.48
CA ALA A 554 2.61 4.60 29.33
C ALA A 554 3.95 5.11 28.74
N ASP A 555 3.99 5.40 27.43
CA ASP A 555 5.18 5.83 26.70
C ASP A 555 5.25 7.35 26.39
N ASN A 556 4.24 8.15 26.75
CA ASN A 556 4.27 9.61 26.64
C ASN A 556 4.66 10.11 25.22
N LYS A 557 3.84 9.80 24.21
CA LYS A 557 4.16 10.06 22.80
C LYS A 557 3.28 11.15 22.17
N GLU A 558 3.87 11.91 21.27
CA GLU A 558 3.25 12.97 20.47
C GLU A 558 3.11 12.52 19.01
N PHE A 559 1.92 12.69 18.47
CA PHE A 559 1.64 12.58 17.03
C PHE A 559 1.58 13.97 16.43
N GLY A 560 2.05 14.12 15.20
CA GLY A 560 1.84 15.37 14.50
C GLY A 560 1.73 15.23 12.99
N LEU A 561 1.08 16.22 12.39
CA LEU A 561 0.80 16.38 10.98
C LEU A 561 1.38 17.72 10.51
N VAL A 562 2.24 17.71 9.48
CA VAL A 562 2.73 18.95 8.87
C VAL A 562 1.57 19.61 8.13
N LEU A 563 1.37 20.91 8.37
CA LEU A 563 0.40 21.75 7.69
C LEU A 563 1.10 22.98 7.11
N ARG A 564 0.51 23.52 6.04
CA ARG A 564 0.91 24.79 5.45
C ARG A 564 -0.28 25.71 5.37
N THR A 565 -0.06 26.96 5.76
CA THR A 565 -0.99 28.07 5.55
C THR A 565 -0.35 29.04 4.56
N LEU A 566 -1.17 29.66 3.70
CA LEU A 566 -0.72 30.53 2.62
C LEU A 566 -1.49 31.86 2.66
N PRO A 567 -0.86 32.99 2.33
CA PRO A 567 -1.52 34.29 2.39
C PRO A 567 -2.75 34.33 1.45
N GLY A 568 -3.90 34.74 1.98
CA GLY A 568 -5.17 34.79 1.24
C GLY A 568 -5.89 33.44 1.08
N TRP A 569 -5.36 32.37 1.67
CA TRP A 569 -5.93 31.02 1.60
C TRP A 569 -6.39 30.50 2.96
N ARG A 570 -7.43 29.67 2.92
CA ARG A 570 -7.92 28.84 4.02
C ARG A 570 -7.51 27.40 3.77
N THR A 571 -6.74 26.83 4.70
CA THR A 571 -6.44 25.40 4.75
C THR A 571 -7.51 24.72 5.60
N GLU A 572 -8.30 23.84 5.01
CA GLU A 572 -9.30 23.03 5.72
C GLU A 572 -8.75 21.62 5.95
N VAL A 573 -8.67 21.20 7.22
CA VAL A 573 -8.14 19.91 7.65
C VAL A 573 -9.25 19.12 8.31
N TYR A 574 -9.69 18.06 7.64
CA TYR A 574 -10.70 17.13 8.15
C TYR A 574 -10.04 15.85 8.62
N ILE A 575 -10.34 15.43 9.85
CA ILE A 575 -9.77 14.25 10.47
C ILE A 575 -10.91 13.37 10.97
N ASP A 576 -10.90 12.11 10.54
CA ASP A 576 -11.81 11.12 11.11
C ASP A 576 -11.14 10.42 12.29
N ALA A 577 -11.96 9.92 13.21
CA ALA A 577 -11.49 9.17 14.35
C ALA A 577 -11.46 7.67 14.03
N ILE A 578 -10.48 6.98 14.60
CA ILE A 578 -10.40 5.53 14.59
C ILE A 578 -10.63 4.97 15.98
N MET A 579 -11.25 3.79 16.02
CA MET A 579 -11.59 3.07 17.23
C MET A 579 -11.16 1.61 17.07
N ASP A 580 -10.46 1.07 18.05
CA ASP A 580 -10.06 -0.34 18.05
C ASP A 580 -11.24 -1.24 18.47
N ALA A 581 -12.13 -0.75 19.33
CA ALA A 581 -13.40 -1.36 19.70
C ALA A 581 -14.45 -0.28 20.07
N PRO A 582 -15.77 -0.57 20.00
CA PRO A 582 -16.83 0.40 20.29
C PRO A 582 -16.80 0.99 21.72
N ASP A 583 -16.22 0.26 22.67
CA ASP A 583 -16.10 0.61 24.09
C ASP A 583 -14.77 1.31 24.43
N GLN A 584 -13.87 1.46 23.46
CA GLN A 584 -12.58 2.13 23.66
C GLN A 584 -12.58 3.59 23.17
N PRO A 585 -11.73 4.45 23.75
CA PRO A 585 -11.61 5.84 23.32
C PRO A 585 -11.23 5.94 21.84
N ALA A 586 -11.96 6.78 21.10
CA ALA A 586 -11.62 7.08 19.72
C ALA A 586 -10.42 8.04 19.66
N ARG A 587 -9.59 7.91 18.63
CA ARG A 587 -8.42 8.78 18.42
C ARG A 587 -8.41 9.39 17.03
N ALA A 588 -7.97 10.64 16.92
CA ALA A 588 -7.81 11.33 15.65
C ALA A 588 -6.84 10.58 14.70
N ASP A 589 -7.25 10.29 13.47
CA ASP A 589 -6.41 9.61 12.48
C ASP A 589 -5.80 10.59 11.47
N PHE A 590 -4.61 11.09 11.79
CA PHE A 590 -3.86 11.97 10.89
C PHE A 590 -3.44 11.30 9.58
N SER A 591 -3.37 9.96 9.53
CA SER A 591 -2.92 9.25 8.33
C SER A 591 -3.91 9.31 7.16
N GLN A 592 -5.19 9.49 7.48
CA GLN A 592 -6.30 9.54 6.54
C GLN A 592 -6.91 10.95 6.42
N ALA A 593 -6.23 11.97 6.99
CA ALA A 593 -6.73 13.34 6.95
C ALA A 593 -7.03 13.78 5.51
N ALA A 594 -8.11 14.53 5.34
CA ALA A 594 -8.44 15.21 4.09
C ALA A 594 -8.05 16.69 4.25
N ILE A 595 -7.20 17.19 3.36
CA ILE A 595 -6.75 18.58 3.39
C ILE A 595 -7.19 19.25 2.11
N HIS A 596 -8.01 20.29 2.24
CA HIS A 596 -8.44 21.14 1.14
C HIS A 596 -7.81 22.52 1.30
N LEU A 597 -7.54 23.19 0.19
CA LEU A 597 -7.00 24.55 0.16
C LEU A 597 -7.95 25.41 -0.66
N LEU A 598 -8.50 26.46 -0.07
CA LEU A 598 -9.51 27.32 -0.71
C LEU A 598 -9.17 28.79 -0.50
N ARG A 599 -9.61 29.69 -1.38
CA ARG A 599 -9.47 31.14 -1.14
C ARG A 599 -10.34 31.55 0.05
N ILE A 600 -9.83 32.43 0.91
CA ILE A 600 -10.60 32.99 2.03
C ILE A 600 -11.90 33.60 1.50
N GLY A 601 -13.01 33.34 2.21
CA GLY A 601 -14.35 33.77 1.81
C GLY A 601 -15.07 32.83 0.81
N SER A 602 -14.39 31.82 0.27
CA SER A 602 -15.04 30.79 -0.57
C SER A 602 -15.86 29.82 0.30
N PRO A 603 -16.96 29.25 -0.22
CA PRO A 603 -17.67 28.16 0.46
C PRO A 603 -16.76 26.92 0.55
N THR A 604 -17.02 26.03 1.53
CA THR A 604 -16.33 24.74 1.61
C THR A 604 -16.73 23.83 0.45
N LEU A 605 -15.88 22.85 0.13
CA LEU A 605 -16.16 21.82 -0.86
C LEU A 605 -17.09 20.70 -0.35
N ALA A 606 -17.51 20.72 0.93
CA ALA A 606 -18.35 19.66 1.52
C ALA A 606 -19.65 19.37 0.74
N PHE A 607 -20.23 20.39 0.08
CA PHE A 607 -21.46 20.26 -0.71
C PHE A 607 -21.24 20.42 -2.22
N ASP A 608 -19.99 20.60 -2.65
CA ASP A 608 -19.60 20.82 -4.04
C ASP A 608 -19.15 19.50 -4.66
N GLU A 609 -19.47 19.27 -5.93
CA GLU A 609 -18.98 18.11 -6.68
C GLU A 609 -17.45 18.08 -6.69
N LEU A 610 -16.81 19.25 -6.78
CA LEU A 610 -15.35 19.39 -6.73
C LEU A 610 -14.73 18.82 -5.44
N GLY A 611 -15.47 18.78 -4.33
CA GLY A 611 -15.03 18.11 -3.10
C GLY A 611 -14.88 16.62 -3.29
N THR A 612 -15.81 15.99 -4.01
CA THR A 612 -15.75 14.57 -4.38
C THR A 612 -14.57 14.31 -5.31
N HIS A 613 -14.38 15.13 -6.35
CA HIS A 613 -13.22 15.03 -7.25
C HIS A 613 -11.90 15.13 -6.50
N THR A 614 -11.79 16.08 -5.57
CA THR A 614 -10.58 16.29 -4.75
C THR A 614 -10.30 15.09 -3.85
N GLU A 615 -11.32 14.53 -3.19
CA GLU A 615 -11.17 13.33 -2.35
C GLU A 615 -10.86 12.08 -3.17
N LEU A 616 -11.45 11.92 -4.37
CA LEU A 616 -11.12 10.83 -5.28
C LEU A 616 -9.67 10.94 -5.76
N ALA A 617 -9.19 12.13 -6.12
CA ALA A 617 -7.79 12.35 -6.48
C ALA A 617 -6.84 11.98 -5.33
N ARG A 618 -7.20 12.39 -4.10
CA ARG A 618 -6.47 12.00 -2.88
C ARG A 618 -6.41 10.48 -2.73
N LEU A 619 -7.54 9.78 -2.90
CA LEU A 619 -7.61 8.32 -2.82
C LEU A 619 -6.82 7.64 -3.94
N ARG A 620 -6.82 8.18 -5.17
CA ARG A 620 -6.01 7.64 -6.26
C ARG A 620 -4.52 7.73 -5.97
N LEU A 621 -4.07 8.89 -5.50
CA LEU A 621 -2.70 9.06 -5.00
C LEU A 621 -2.40 8.06 -3.89
N MET A 622 -3.26 8.00 -2.87
CA MET A 622 -3.08 7.08 -1.76
C MET A 622 -2.99 5.63 -2.21
N ASN A 623 -3.77 5.22 -3.21
CA ASN A 623 -3.87 3.87 -3.75
C ASN A 623 -2.90 3.57 -4.92
N GLY A 624 -2.05 4.53 -5.31
CA GLY A 624 -1.13 4.38 -6.45
C GLY A 624 -1.83 4.13 -7.79
N GLN A 625 -3.04 4.67 -7.95
CA GLN A 625 -3.85 4.56 -9.17
C GLN A 625 -3.49 5.66 -10.17
N ALA A 626 -3.92 5.49 -11.42
CA ALA A 626 -3.73 6.50 -12.47
C ALA A 626 -4.33 7.85 -12.05
N PRO A 627 -3.67 8.99 -12.34
CA PRO A 627 -4.14 10.30 -11.92
C PRO A 627 -5.51 10.65 -12.53
N ILE A 628 -6.27 11.49 -11.84
CA ILE A 628 -7.41 12.19 -12.45
C ILE A 628 -6.83 13.35 -13.26
N SER A 629 -7.25 13.54 -14.50
CA SER A 629 -6.89 14.72 -15.30
C SER A 629 -7.77 15.91 -14.91
N PRO A 630 -7.25 16.91 -14.17
CA PRO A 630 -8.10 17.97 -13.66
C PRO A 630 -8.20 19.13 -14.65
N GLU A 631 -9.38 19.74 -14.73
CA GLU A 631 -9.57 20.98 -15.51
C GLU A 631 -8.95 22.18 -14.77
N HIS A 632 -8.44 23.15 -15.52
CA HIS A 632 -7.75 24.32 -14.93
C HIS A 632 -8.65 25.12 -13.97
N GLU A 633 -9.94 25.28 -14.28
CA GLU A 633 -10.89 25.98 -13.41
C GLU A 633 -11.13 25.24 -12.09
N ALA A 634 -11.18 23.90 -12.14
CA ALA A 634 -11.30 23.06 -10.96
C ALA A 634 -10.06 23.17 -10.05
N VAL A 635 -8.85 23.20 -10.63
CA VAL A 635 -7.60 23.36 -9.87
C VAL A 635 -7.45 24.75 -9.25
N ASP A 636 -7.90 25.82 -9.91
CA ASP A 636 -7.87 27.17 -9.31
C ASP A 636 -8.76 27.26 -8.06
N ARG A 637 -9.90 26.57 -8.07
CA ARG A 637 -10.84 26.49 -6.93
C ARG A 637 -10.38 25.49 -5.86
N SER A 638 -9.69 24.42 -6.24
CA SER A 638 -9.13 23.38 -5.36
C SER A 638 -7.71 23.02 -5.79
N PRO A 639 -6.68 23.79 -5.38
CA PRO A 639 -5.29 23.50 -5.78
C PRO A 639 -4.81 22.12 -5.32
N MET A 640 -5.38 21.60 -4.23
CA MET A 640 -5.08 20.25 -3.75
C MET A 640 -5.44 19.16 -4.76
N LEU A 641 -6.48 19.34 -5.59
CA LEU A 641 -6.79 18.44 -6.71
C LEU A 641 -5.60 18.33 -7.67
N GLY A 642 -5.02 19.47 -8.05
CA GLY A 642 -3.85 19.51 -8.94
C GLY A 642 -2.61 18.87 -8.31
N ILE A 643 -2.37 19.12 -7.02
CA ILE A 643 -1.25 18.53 -6.27
C ILE A 643 -1.39 17.00 -6.20
N TYR A 644 -2.58 16.50 -5.85
CA TYR A 644 -2.84 15.06 -5.78
C TYR A 644 -2.71 14.40 -7.15
N ALA A 645 -3.24 15.02 -8.20
CA ALA A 645 -3.12 14.53 -9.57
C ALA A 645 -1.65 14.48 -10.03
N ALA A 646 -0.85 15.51 -9.75
CA ALA A 646 0.55 15.56 -10.14
C ALA A 646 1.39 14.47 -9.46
N TYR A 647 1.18 14.24 -8.16
CA TYR A 647 1.87 13.16 -7.44
C TYR A 647 1.37 11.77 -7.83
N ALA A 648 0.08 11.61 -8.10
CA ALA A 648 -0.45 10.35 -8.63
C ALA A 648 0.14 10.03 -10.01
N ALA A 649 0.28 11.04 -10.87
CA ALA A 649 0.95 10.91 -12.17
C ALA A 649 2.41 10.49 -12.00
N PHE A 650 3.15 11.14 -11.11
CA PHE A 650 4.53 10.78 -10.78
C PHE A 650 4.67 9.35 -10.23
N GLN A 651 3.75 8.92 -9.36
CA GLN A 651 3.76 7.56 -8.81
C GLN A 651 3.39 6.51 -9.86
N HIS A 652 2.43 6.82 -10.72
CA HIS A 652 1.90 5.89 -11.71
C HIS A 652 2.86 5.69 -12.88
N ASN A 653 3.39 6.78 -13.44
CA ASN A 653 4.35 6.75 -14.53
C ASN A 653 5.33 7.95 -14.46
N PRO A 654 6.47 7.80 -13.77
CA PRO A 654 7.46 8.88 -13.67
C PRO A 654 8.16 9.18 -15.00
N GLU A 655 7.96 8.41 -16.07
CA GLU A 655 8.52 8.77 -17.39
C GLU A 655 7.60 9.75 -18.16
N ASP A 656 6.32 9.86 -17.78
CA ASP A 656 5.37 10.80 -18.37
C ASP A 656 5.51 12.21 -17.77
N LYS A 657 6.64 12.85 -18.08
CA LYS A 657 6.92 14.22 -17.64
C LYS A 657 5.87 15.22 -18.11
N ASN A 658 5.31 15.03 -19.31
CA ASN A 658 4.32 15.94 -19.88
C ASN A 658 3.01 15.88 -19.08
N GLY A 659 2.52 14.69 -18.73
CA GLY A 659 1.33 14.52 -17.90
C GLY A 659 1.50 15.14 -16.51
N ILE A 660 2.68 14.99 -15.90
CA ILE A 660 3.00 15.61 -14.61
C ILE A 660 3.04 17.13 -14.74
N GLU A 661 3.70 17.67 -15.78
CA GLU A 661 3.78 19.12 -16.02
C GLU A 661 2.40 19.75 -16.28
N GLN A 662 1.52 19.06 -17.00
CA GLN A 662 0.14 19.53 -17.23
C GLN A 662 -0.63 19.68 -15.92
N CYS A 663 -0.50 18.73 -14.99
CA CYS A 663 -1.15 18.81 -13.68
C CYS A 663 -0.63 20.01 -12.87
N LEU A 664 0.66 20.30 -12.94
CA LEU A 664 1.27 21.43 -12.22
C LEU A 664 0.95 22.79 -12.83
N HIS A 665 0.86 22.88 -14.16
CA HIS A 665 0.58 24.16 -14.85
C HIS A 665 -0.79 24.73 -14.48
N ALA A 666 -1.75 23.87 -14.13
CA ALA A 666 -3.07 24.28 -13.67
C ALA A 666 -3.09 24.90 -12.26
N ILE A 667 -2.01 24.74 -11.48
CA ILE A 667 -1.94 25.21 -10.08
C ILE A 667 -1.63 26.71 -10.03
N PRO A 668 -2.38 27.52 -9.26
CA PRO A 668 -2.12 28.96 -9.13
C PRO A 668 -0.69 29.27 -8.67
N GLN A 669 -0.10 30.34 -9.23
CA GLN A 669 1.28 30.74 -8.96
C GLN A 669 1.56 30.94 -7.46
N GLU A 670 0.60 31.48 -6.70
CA GLU A 670 0.77 31.72 -5.26
C GLU A 670 0.88 30.41 -4.47
N VAL A 671 0.30 29.32 -4.98
CA VAL A 671 0.34 27.99 -4.34
C VAL A 671 1.59 27.21 -4.74
N ARG A 672 2.22 27.53 -5.88
CA ARG A 672 3.47 26.89 -6.33
C ARG A 672 4.67 27.14 -5.41
N THR A 673 4.52 27.97 -4.38
CA THR A 673 5.50 28.12 -3.29
C THR A 673 5.54 26.92 -2.34
N LEU A 674 4.58 25.99 -2.42
CA LEU A 674 4.61 24.76 -1.62
C LEU A 674 5.80 23.88 -1.97
N THR A 675 6.48 23.36 -0.96
CA THR A 675 7.67 22.51 -1.10
C THR A 675 7.42 21.28 -1.97
N ASP A 676 6.23 20.67 -1.86
CA ASP A 676 5.80 19.54 -2.68
C ASP A 676 5.88 19.87 -4.19
N ILE A 677 5.39 21.05 -4.58
CA ILE A 677 5.39 21.50 -5.98
C ILE A 677 6.82 21.83 -6.43
N GLN A 678 7.59 22.55 -5.61
CA GLN A 678 8.98 22.93 -5.92
C GLN A 678 9.88 21.70 -6.15
N LEU A 679 9.65 20.61 -5.42
CA LEU A 679 10.36 19.35 -5.60
C LEU A 679 9.98 18.67 -6.93
N LEU A 680 8.71 18.64 -7.31
CA LEU A 680 8.26 18.11 -8.59
C LEU A 680 8.79 18.93 -9.77
N GLU A 681 8.75 20.25 -9.69
CA GLU A 681 9.32 21.16 -10.70
C GLU A 681 10.83 20.93 -10.86
N SER A 682 11.53 20.76 -9.73
CA SER A 682 12.96 20.44 -9.72
C SER A 682 13.27 19.09 -10.35
N TRP A 683 12.37 18.13 -10.25
CA TRP A 683 12.51 16.82 -10.88
C TRP A 683 12.20 16.84 -12.38
N LEU A 684 11.17 17.60 -12.80
CA LEU A 684 10.86 17.82 -14.21
C LEU A 684 12.02 18.50 -14.94
N ASN A 685 12.61 19.52 -14.30
CA ASN A 685 13.76 20.26 -14.84
C ASN A 685 14.95 20.33 -13.84
N PRO A 686 15.77 19.26 -13.78
CA PRO A 686 16.90 19.18 -12.86
C PRO A 686 17.94 20.28 -13.08
N ASN A 687 18.06 20.80 -14.30
CA ASN A 687 19.05 21.81 -14.67
C ASN A 687 18.54 23.26 -14.54
N ALA A 688 17.25 23.46 -14.27
CA ALA A 688 16.71 24.79 -14.04
C ALA A 688 17.31 25.42 -12.78
N LYS A 689 17.48 26.75 -12.81
CA LYS A 689 17.71 27.56 -11.60
C LYS A 689 16.41 27.61 -10.79
N SER A 690 16.01 26.49 -10.19
CA SER A 690 14.93 26.45 -9.22
C SER A 690 15.37 27.19 -7.95
N PRO A 691 14.45 27.81 -7.19
CA PRO A 691 14.80 28.38 -5.89
C PRO A 691 15.40 27.29 -4.98
N LEU A 692 16.45 27.65 -4.23
CA LEU A 692 17.01 26.77 -3.22
C LEU A 692 15.97 26.59 -2.11
N LEU A 693 15.65 25.34 -1.79
CA LEU A 693 14.82 25.00 -0.65
C LEU A 693 15.47 25.54 0.62
N GLN A 694 14.68 26.27 1.42
CA GLN A 694 15.13 26.77 2.71
C GLN A 694 15.23 25.60 3.71
N PRO A 695 16.05 25.72 4.77
CA PRO A 695 16.22 24.66 5.77
C PRO A 695 14.94 24.19 6.48
N LEU A 696 13.84 24.95 6.41
CA LEU A 696 12.55 24.65 7.02
C LEU A 696 11.40 24.44 6.01
N ASP A 697 11.72 24.32 4.72
CA ASP A 697 10.74 23.99 3.70
C ASP A 697 10.34 22.51 3.83
N LEU A 698 9.24 22.30 4.55
CA LEU A 698 8.69 20.99 4.86
C LEU A 698 7.56 20.63 3.88
N PRO A 699 7.68 19.51 3.16
CA PRO A 699 6.61 19.07 2.29
C PRO A 699 5.46 18.45 3.09
N LEU A 700 4.25 18.67 2.59
CA LEU A 700 3.01 18.11 3.14
C LEU A 700 2.92 16.61 2.87
N LEU A 701 3.34 16.15 1.70
CA LEU A 701 3.20 14.76 1.26
C LEU A 701 4.44 13.95 1.60
N THR A 702 4.20 12.74 2.10
CA THR A 702 5.28 11.80 2.42
C THR A 702 6.10 11.43 1.17
N GLN A 703 5.45 11.37 0.01
CA GLN A 703 6.05 11.01 -1.28
C GLN A 703 7.04 12.06 -1.80
N ALA A 704 6.87 13.33 -1.41
CA ALA A 704 7.80 14.39 -1.74
C ALA A 704 9.20 14.14 -1.17
N TRP A 705 9.29 13.49 -0.01
CA TRP A 705 10.58 13.11 0.56
C TRP A 705 11.28 12.01 -0.24
N ASP A 706 10.54 11.07 -0.81
CA ASP A 706 11.10 10.02 -1.65
C ASP A 706 11.58 10.60 -2.98
N LEU A 707 10.80 11.50 -3.56
CA LEU A 707 11.18 12.31 -4.71
C LEU A 707 12.47 13.10 -4.46
N SER A 708 12.55 13.76 -3.30
CA SER A 708 13.71 14.55 -2.92
C SER A 708 15.02 13.75 -2.94
N ARG A 709 15.01 12.49 -2.51
CA ARG A 709 16.20 11.62 -2.54
C ARG A 709 16.69 11.31 -3.96
N ARG A 710 15.83 11.46 -4.98
CA ARG A 710 16.16 11.24 -6.40
C ARG A 710 16.76 12.48 -7.08
N LEU A 711 16.75 13.64 -6.40
CA LEU A 711 17.28 14.90 -6.92
C LEU A 711 18.79 15.05 -6.66
N PRO A 712 19.49 15.90 -7.43
CA PRO A 712 20.86 16.32 -7.09
C PRO A 712 20.96 16.88 -5.66
N PRO A 713 22.08 16.68 -4.93
CA PRO A 713 22.24 17.08 -3.52
C PRO A 713 21.80 18.51 -3.19
N GLU A 714 22.07 19.46 -4.08
CA GLU A 714 21.74 20.87 -3.95
C GLU A 714 20.24 21.20 -4.09
N LYS A 715 19.44 20.23 -4.58
CA LYS A 715 17.98 20.31 -4.71
C LYS A 715 17.25 19.35 -3.76
N GLN A 716 17.97 18.62 -2.92
CA GLN A 716 17.35 17.77 -1.91
C GLN A 716 16.85 18.60 -0.72
N LEU A 717 15.93 18.02 0.06
CA LEU A 717 15.53 18.54 1.36
C LEU A 717 16.75 18.62 2.26
N ALA A 718 16.81 19.69 3.05
CA ALA A 718 17.94 19.96 3.93
C ALA A 718 18.19 18.77 4.90
N PRO A 719 19.45 18.34 5.10
CA PRO A 719 19.78 17.23 5.99
C PRO A 719 19.21 17.38 7.41
N GLU A 720 19.10 18.60 7.91
CA GLU A 720 18.55 18.96 9.22
C GLU A 720 17.09 18.50 9.39
N LEU A 721 16.30 18.53 8.30
CA LEU A 721 14.91 18.06 8.30
C LEU A 721 14.82 16.55 8.56
N ARG A 722 15.85 15.77 8.21
CA ARG A 722 15.90 14.33 8.49
C ARG A 722 15.97 14.06 9.99
N GLY A 723 16.72 14.86 10.74
CA GLY A 723 16.81 14.77 12.20
C GLY A 723 15.55 15.30 12.91
N LEU A 724 14.96 16.39 12.40
CA LEU A 724 13.80 17.03 13.02
C LEU A 724 12.52 16.19 12.90
N ILE A 725 12.23 15.75 11.67
CA ILE A 725 10.98 15.04 11.34
C ILE A 725 11.29 13.70 10.69
N GLY A 726 12.22 13.65 9.74
CA GLY A 726 12.45 12.47 8.89
C GLY A 726 12.60 11.14 9.64
N GLN A 727 13.32 11.14 10.77
CA GLN A 727 13.57 9.94 11.58
C GLN A 727 12.34 9.48 12.40
N TRP A 728 11.38 10.37 12.64
CA TRP A 728 10.15 10.12 13.40
C TRP A 728 8.94 9.90 12.50
N ARG A 729 9.12 10.00 11.18
CA ARG A 729 8.03 9.91 10.22
C ARG A 729 7.37 8.55 10.24
N ILE A 730 6.05 8.62 10.27
CA ILE A 730 5.17 7.49 10.04
C ILE A 730 5.25 7.15 8.56
N GLY A 731 5.76 5.95 8.25
CA GLY A 731 5.94 5.53 6.87
C GLY A 731 4.62 5.47 6.12
N ASP A 732 3.55 4.98 6.76
CA ASP A 732 2.28 4.60 6.15
C ASP A 732 1.28 5.74 5.86
N SER A 733 1.65 6.99 6.09
CA SER A 733 0.76 8.12 5.88
C SER A 733 0.90 8.70 4.47
N LEU A 734 -0.21 9.16 3.88
CA LEU A 734 -0.16 10.07 2.72
C LEU A 734 0.65 11.31 3.06
N TRP A 735 0.46 11.78 4.29
CA TRP A 735 0.99 13.02 4.81
C TRP A 735 2.36 12.82 5.46
N THR A 736 3.13 13.90 5.52
CA THR A 736 4.26 14.00 6.43
C THR A 736 3.71 14.09 7.86
N SER A 737 3.58 12.93 8.50
CA SER A 737 3.20 12.80 9.90
C SER A 737 4.29 12.10 10.69
N TRP A 738 4.37 12.34 11.99
CA TRP A 738 5.37 11.72 12.88
C TRP A 738 4.77 11.19 14.17
N HIS A 739 5.55 10.34 14.82
CA HIS A 739 5.34 9.85 16.16
C HIS A 739 6.65 9.96 16.95
N ARG A 740 6.68 10.76 18.02
CA ARG A 740 7.91 10.98 18.81
C ARG A 740 7.65 11.01 20.33
N PRO A 741 8.65 10.71 21.18
CA PRO A 741 8.53 10.86 22.63
C PRO A 741 8.46 12.33 23.06
N ILE A 742 7.60 12.67 24.04
CA ILE A 742 7.40 14.04 24.55
C ILE A 742 8.66 14.59 25.27
N LYS A 743 9.55 13.74 25.80
CA LYS A 743 10.77 14.16 26.52
C LYS A 743 11.95 14.57 25.63
N ALA A 744 11.84 14.47 24.30
CA ALA A 744 12.89 14.90 23.38
C ALA A 744 12.92 16.44 23.26
N ASN A 745 13.51 17.11 24.26
CA ASN A 745 13.70 18.57 24.27
C ASN A 745 14.60 19.01 23.10
N ILE A 746 13.99 19.58 22.06
CA ILE A 746 14.66 20.16 20.87
C ILE A 746 15.58 21.33 21.25
N THR A 747 15.32 21.99 22.38
CA THR A 747 16.00 23.22 22.81
C THR A 747 17.48 23.03 23.14
N GLY A 748 17.90 21.82 23.53
CA GLY A 748 19.31 21.52 23.83
C GLY A 748 20.16 21.12 22.62
N GLN A 749 19.53 20.66 21.54
CA GLN A 749 20.24 20.10 20.36
C GLN A 749 20.52 21.15 19.28
N LYS A 750 19.70 22.20 19.19
CA LYS A 750 19.87 23.29 18.21
C LYS A 750 21.16 24.09 18.42
N GLN A 751 21.65 24.25 19.65
CA GLN A 751 22.87 25.03 19.93
C GLN A 751 24.18 24.22 19.77
N ALA A 752 24.18 22.91 20.01
CA ALA A 752 25.41 22.11 19.89
C ALA A 752 25.70 21.70 18.44
N ALA A 753 24.68 21.26 17.69
CA ALA A 753 24.86 20.78 16.33
C ALA A 753 25.25 21.89 15.34
N ALA A 754 24.63 23.07 15.45
CA ALA A 754 24.88 24.19 14.54
C ALA A 754 26.27 24.84 14.74
N THR A 755 26.79 24.89 15.98
CA THR A 755 28.11 25.47 16.26
C THR A 755 29.24 24.52 15.88
N THR A 756 29.07 23.21 16.05
CA THR A 756 30.09 22.22 15.70
C THR A 756 30.14 21.91 14.20
N TYR A 757 29.00 21.87 13.51
CA TYR A 757 28.93 21.63 12.06
C TYR A 757 29.60 22.75 11.25
N ASN A 758 29.36 24.02 11.59
CA ASN A 758 30.01 25.15 10.94
C ASN A 758 31.53 25.20 11.17
N THR A 759 32.01 24.64 12.29
CA THR A 759 33.44 24.53 12.59
C THR A 759 34.10 23.37 11.80
N ALA A 760 33.37 22.27 11.60
CA ALA A 760 33.84 21.12 10.83
C ALA A 760 33.86 21.39 9.31
N LEU A 761 32.87 22.10 8.76
CA LEU A 761 32.83 22.47 7.34
C LEU A 761 33.95 23.45 6.97
N ALA A 762 34.29 24.38 7.86
CA ALA A 762 35.42 25.30 7.67
C ALA A 762 36.77 24.56 7.59
N THR A 763 36.85 23.35 8.14
CA THR A 763 38.06 22.52 8.16
C THR A 763 38.14 21.55 6.97
N ALA A 764 36.99 21.11 6.43
CA ALA A 764 36.90 20.11 5.36
C ALA A 764 37.08 20.65 3.93
N VAL A 765 37.06 21.97 3.72
CA VAL A 765 37.20 22.62 2.39
C VAL A 765 38.65 22.62 1.86
N ARG A 766 39.62 22.06 2.59
CA ARG A 766 41.00 21.89 2.08
C ARG A 766 41.32 20.42 1.85
N THR A 767 41.80 20.16 0.64
CA THR A 767 42.39 18.92 0.08
C THR A 767 41.40 17.87 -0.47
N GLN A 768 41.02 18.06 -1.75
CA GLN A 768 40.65 16.99 -2.68
C GLN A 768 41.94 16.33 -3.23
N THR A 769 42.03 15.00 -3.24
CA THR A 769 42.41 14.13 -4.40
C THR A 769 42.54 12.65 -4.00
N ASP A 770 41.86 11.81 -4.79
CA ASP A 770 42.09 10.44 -5.29
C ASP A 770 42.28 9.16 -4.43
N GLN A 771 41.41 8.21 -4.81
CA GLN A 771 41.30 6.74 -4.78
C GLN A 771 41.62 5.86 -3.53
N PRO A 772 40.73 4.89 -3.20
CA PRO A 772 40.85 4.04 -2.00
C PRO A 772 41.62 2.73 -2.24
N ALA A 773 42.43 2.32 -1.25
CA ALA A 773 42.93 0.96 -1.07
C ALA A 773 42.38 0.36 0.24
N GLN A 774 42.07 -0.93 0.20
CA GLN A 774 41.42 -1.72 1.24
C GLN A 774 42.37 -1.98 2.44
N LEU A 775 41.93 -1.70 3.67
CA LEU A 775 42.69 -1.93 4.91
C LEU A 775 41.88 -2.77 5.90
N ASP A 776 42.51 -3.82 6.42
CA ASP A 776 42.10 -4.58 7.61
C ASP A 776 42.97 -4.14 8.80
N PRO A 777 42.41 -3.78 9.97
CA PRO A 777 43.19 -4.04 11.19
C PRO A 777 42.42 -4.40 12.50
N PRO A 778 43.09 -5.10 13.45
CA PRO A 778 42.49 -5.82 14.59
C PRO A 778 42.01 -4.95 15.78
N TRP A 779 42.31 -3.65 15.83
CA TRP A 779 41.93 -2.75 16.94
C TRP A 779 40.46 -2.27 16.86
N ILE A 780 39.81 -2.49 15.71
CA ILE A 780 38.36 -2.37 15.55
C ILE A 780 37.66 -3.30 16.57
N THR A 781 38.18 -4.49 16.84
CA THR A 781 37.42 -5.53 17.55
C THR A 781 36.95 -5.22 18.98
N GLU A 782 37.68 -4.41 19.77
CA GLU A 782 37.36 -4.15 21.20
C GLU A 782 36.32 -3.03 21.37
N THR A 783 36.57 -1.87 20.77
CA THR A 783 35.63 -0.73 20.73
C THR A 783 34.35 -1.11 19.99
N TRP A 784 34.47 -1.89 18.91
CA TRP A 784 33.32 -2.40 18.17
C TRP A 784 32.59 -3.53 18.91
N ARG A 785 33.25 -4.34 19.76
CA ARG A 785 32.55 -5.27 20.67
C ARG A 785 31.73 -4.52 21.72
N ASN A 786 32.24 -3.44 22.28
CA ASN A 786 31.51 -2.63 23.25
C ASN A 786 30.30 -1.94 22.59
N LEU A 787 30.48 -1.39 21.38
CA LEU A 787 29.37 -0.83 20.60
C LEU A 787 28.36 -1.91 20.23
N GLN A 788 28.80 -3.09 19.78
CA GLN A 788 27.92 -4.23 19.50
C GLN A 788 27.15 -4.66 20.76
N GLY A 789 27.80 -4.71 21.92
CA GLY A 789 27.14 -5.01 23.21
C GLY A 789 26.03 -4.01 23.55
N ARG A 790 26.27 -2.71 23.30
CA ARG A 790 25.27 -1.65 23.50
C ARG A 790 24.16 -1.68 22.44
N LEU A 791 24.52 -1.90 21.18
CA LEU A 791 23.58 -2.04 20.06
C LEU A 791 22.75 -3.32 20.16
N ARG A 792 23.15 -4.35 20.93
CA ARG A 792 22.31 -5.54 21.10
C ARG A 792 20.99 -5.25 21.79
N THR A 793 20.93 -4.24 22.65
CA THR A 793 19.69 -3.89 23.37
C THR A 793 19.04 -2.67 22.70
N PRO A 794 17.82 -2.79 22.15
CA PRO A 794 17.06 -1.66 21.62
C PRO A 794 16.73 -0.69 22.74
N ASN A 795 16.93 0.60 22.49
CA ASN A 795 16.47 1.64 23.39
C ASN A 795 15.01 1.98 23.03
N PRO A 796 14.02 1.79 23.92
CA PRO A 796 12.61 2.06 23.64
C PRO A 796 12.31 3.53 23.29
N GLU A 797 13.23 4.46 23.61
CA GLU A 797 13.12 5.87 23.20
C GLU A 797 13.63 6.14 21.78
N SER A 798 14.27 5.16 21.13
CA SER A 798 14.80 5.31 19.76
C SER A 798 13.70 5.29 18.71
N SER A 799 13.85 6.15 17.70
CA SER A 799 12.94 6.17 16.57
C SER A 799 12.98 4.86 15.76
N PRO A 800 11.96 4.58 14.95
CA PRO A 800 11.93 3.37 14.12
C PRO A 800 13.09 3.34 13.12
N TYR A 801 13.50 4.51 12.61
CA TYR A 801 14.69 4.67 11.79
C TYR A 801 15.98 4.40 12.58
N GLN A 802 16.06 4.83 13.84
CA GLN A 802 17.21 4.56 14.70
C GLN A 802 17.32 3.08 15.05
N GLN A 803 16.19 2.41 15.33
CA GLN A 803 16.14 0.96 15.55
C GLN A 803 16.57 0.19 14.30
N ALA A 804 16.09 0.62 13.15
CA ALA A 804 16.49 0.10 11.84
C ALA A 804 17.99 0.23 11.59
N LEU A 805 18.55 1.40 11.86
CA LEU A 805 19.96 1.70 11.69
C LEU A 805 20.84 0.87 12.65
N ARG A 806 20.44 0.78 13.93
CA ARG A 806 21.02 -0.15 14.90
C ARG A 806 21.05 -1.58 14.35
N ARG A 807 19.94 -2.05 13.78
CA ARG A 807 19.84 -3.40 13.24
C ARG A 807 20.76 -3.60 12.04
N ARG A 808 20.85 -2.62 11.13
CA ARG A 808 21.81 -2.66 10.02
C ARG A 808 23.25 -2.82 10.50
N LEU A 809 23.63 -2.10 11.54
CA LEU A 809 24.95 -2.20 12.16
C LEU A 809 25.20 -3.61 12.75
N LEU A 810 24.19 -4.20 13.40
CA LEU A 810 24.28 -5.57 13.94
C LEU A 810 24.34 -6.65 12.85
N ASP A 811 23.58 -6.50 11.76
CA ASP A 811 23.57 -7.48 10.67
C ASP A 811 24.86 -7.44 9.86
N ALA A 812 25.40 -6.25 9.63
CA ALA A 812 26.70 -6.08 8.98
C ALA A 812 27.84 -6.72 9.82
N PHE A 813 27.74 -6.63 11.16
CA PHE A 813 28.63 -7.38 12.07
C PHE A 813 28.52 -8.90 11.88
N ALA A 814 27.29 -9.43 11.76
CA ALA A 814 27.06 -10.88 11.70
C ALA A 814 27.45 -11.53 10.37
N LEU A 815 27.59 -10.75 9.30
CA LEU A 815 27.90 -11.23 7.94
C LEU A 815 29.40 -11.14 7.57
N GLN A 816 30.25 -10.53 8.40
CA GLN A 816 31.68 -10.31 8.11
C GLN A 816 31.92 -9.63 6.74
N GLU A 817 31.01 -8.75 6.30
CA GLU A 817 31.20 -7.98 5.07
C GLU A 817 32.27 -6.89 5.30
N SER A 818 33.04 -6.55 4.27
CA SER A 818 34.02 -5.45 4.31
C SER A 818 33.27 -4.11 4.34
N ILE A 819 32.89 -3.64 5.52
CA ILE A 819 32.29 -2.32 5.71
C ILE A 819 33.42 -1.29 5.69
N THR A 820 33.32 -0.27 4.84
CA THR A 820 34.35 0.78 4.83
C THR A 820 34.18 1.69 6.06
N GLU A 821 35.29 2.27 6.53
CA GLU A 821 35.30 3.21 7.67
C GLU A 821 34.35 4.41 7.46
N LYS A 822 34.11 4.77 6.18
CA LYS A 822 33.17 5.81 5.75
C LYS A 822 31.71 5.41 5.96
N ASP A 823 31.34 4.16 5.67
CA ASP A 823 29.98 3.65 5.87
C ASP A 823 29.65 3.54 7.35
N ILE A 824 30.63 3.09 8.15
CA ILE A 824 30.58 3.07 9.61
C ILE A 824 30.34 4.49 10.17
N PHE A 825 31.07 5.49 9.67
CA PHE A 825 30.94 6.88 10.11
C PHE A 825 29.58 7.47 9.72
N GLN A 826 29.11 7.24 8.49
CA GLN A 826 27.79 7.71 8.03
C GLN A 826 26.62 7.03 8.77
N LEU A 827 26.76 5.74 9.09
CA LEU A 827 25.76 4.98 9.86
C LEU A 827 25.81 5.34 11.35
N GLY A 828 26.98 5.67 11.88
CA GLY A 828 27.17 6.15 13.26
C GLY A 828 26.63 7.56 13.47
N GLU A 829 26.98 8.50 12.59
CA GLU A 829 26.53 9.91 12.62
C GLU A 829 24.99 10.03 12.54
N GLN A 830 24.33 9.11 11.82
CA GLN A 830 22.86 9.02 11.75
C GLN A 830 22.21 8.37 12.98
N TYR A 831 22.98 7.60 13.77
CA TYR A 831 22.52 6.99 15.03
C TYR A 831 22.75 7.91 16.25
N ASP A 832 23.68 8.85 16.15
CA ASP A 832 24.25 9.60 17.26
C ASP A 832 23.42 10.80 17.76
N LEU A 833 22.26 11.08 17.14
CA LEU A 833 21.53 12.32 17.44
C LEU A 833 20.71 12.31 18.75
N ASN A 834 20.61 11.21 19.52
CA ASN A 834 19.74 11.18 20.71
C ASN A 834 20.21 10.36 21.92
N HIS A 835 21.38 9.73 21.91
CA HIS A 835 21.84 9.04 23.12
C HIS A 835 22.63 10.01 24.01
N GLN A 836 22.39 10.00 25.33
CA GLN A 836 23.22 10.72 26.29
C GLN A 836 24.59 10.04 26.36
N TRP A 837 25.49 10.38 25.43
CA TRP A 837 26.91 10.17 25.63
C TRP A 837 27.35 11.13 26.72
N THR A 838 28.09 10.66 27.71
CA THR A 838 28.87 11.59 28.52
C THR A 838 29.86 12.30 27.59
N ALA A 839 30.18 13.57 27.86
CA ALA A 839 31.14 14.33 27.05
C ALA A 839 32.48 13.58 26.90
N GLN A 840 32.83 12.75 27.88
CA GLN A 840 34.01 11.91 27.88
C GLN A 840 33.90 10.72 26.91
N GLU A 841 32.75 10.04 26.83
CA GLU A 841 32.53 8.95 25.85
C GLU A 841 32.50 9.47 24.41
N TYR A 842 31.87 10.63 24.17
CA TYR A 842 31.82 11.23 22.84
C TYR A 842 33.22 11.68 22.39
N GLN A 843 33.99 12.27 23.31
CA GLN A 843 35.40 12.59 23.07
C GLN A 843 36.26 11.34 22.84
N VAL A 844 35.98 10.22 23.50
CA VAL A 844 36.68 8.95 23.24
C VAL A 844 36.32 8.39 21.87
N PHE A 845 35.07 8.46 21.43
CA PHE A 845 34.68 8.01 20.08
C PHE A 845 35.26 8.91 18.99
N ILE A 846 35.08 10.23 19.09
CA ILE A 846 35.65 11.20 18.15
C ILE A 846 37.18 11.13 18.13
N SER A 847 37.85 11.03 19.29
CA SER A 847 39.32 10.92 19.33
C SER A 847 39.83 9.57 18.83
N THR A 848 39.05 8.49 18.98
CA THR A 848 39.37 7.17 18.42
C THR A 848 39.22 7.15 16.90
N VAL A 849 38.14 7.74 16.38
CA VAL A 849 37.89 7.90 14.93
C VAL A 849 38.91 8.88 14.30
N GLN A 850 39.23 9.97 14.99
CA GLN A 850 40.27 10.89 14.55
C GLN A 850 41.66 10.26 14.62
N LYS A 851 41.99 9.47 15.66
CA LYS A 851 43.26 8.72 15.73
C LYS A 851 43.38 7.67 14.62
N ALA A 852 42.29 7.02 14.23
CA ALA A 852 42.27 6.13 13.07
C ALA A 852 42.59 6.87 11.77
N LYS A 853 41.96 8.05 11.59
CA LYS A 853 42.23 8.98 10.48
C LYS A 853 43.67 9.49 10.47
N TYR A 854 44.28 9.68 11.65
CA TYR A 854 45.66 10.13 11.81
C TYR A 854 46.70 8.99 11.70
N GLN A 855 46.40 7.75 12.08
CA GLN A 855 47.34 6.63 11.95
C GLN A 855 47.42 6.10 10.51
N ALA A 856 46.34 6.23 9.72
CA ALA A 856 46.41 6.11 8.25
C ALA A 856 47.26 7.23 7.59
N PHE A 857 47.42 8.36 8.29
CA PHE A 857 48.21 9.52 7.88
C PHE A 857 49.70 9.40 8.27
N ASP A 858 50.06 8.54 9.23
CA ASP A 858 51.40 8.47 9.83
C ASP A 858 52.18 7.20 9.45
N SER A 859 51.51 6.18 8.90
CA SER A 859 52.18 5.08 8.20
C SER A 859 52.50 5.41 6.73
N SER A 860 52.28 6.66 6.31
CA SER A 860 52.80 7.24 5.06
C SER A 860 54.13 7.99 5.29
N MET A 861 55.05 7.39 6.06
CA MET A 861 56.49 7.61 5.92
C MET A 861 57.18 6.35 5.42
#